data_AF-A0A1I6R6H6-F1
#
_entry.id   AF-A0A1I6R6H6-F1
#
_cell.length_a   1.000
_cell.length_b   1.000
_cell.length_c   1.000
_cell.angle_alpha   90.00
_cell.angle_beta   90.00
_cell.angle_gamma   90.00
#
_symmetry.space_group_name_H-M   'P 1'
#
loop_
_entity.id
_entity.type
_entity.pdbx_description
1 polymer ?
#
loop_
_entity_poly.entity_id
_entity_poly.type
_entity_poly.pdbx_seq_one_letter_code
_entity_poly.pdbx_strand_id
1 'polypeptide(L)'
;MIQVRAGIALRMWVIVVLLIVAQLAVIAPRENRAYAANNGLGAKPYMGWSSYSMQVYSGNSAWITAAQIKAQSDAMHATLQSHGYEYINIDAGWNGGMDGYGRPVPSTTLYPNGLGEVIDYVHNNGQKIGLYMIPGLAPQAYTADLPIYNAPGCSMQDIAVLPLTTADYWGLGYKIDFSNPCAQKYIDSIANLLDSWGVDFLKFDSVTPGSGHNDTSIDSRGDVAAWSQALAPHGIWFELSWALDHNYVDTWKQYANGWRVDWDVECYCTNTALTSWPNIARLFPDAAIWWRDAGPGGWNDFDSLNVGNGAMDGLTQDERRTAMTLWAMSSAQLYTGNDLTNLDSFGISLLTNDEVIAVNQSGRPAHPVSTATNQQVWYANNGDGTYTVGLVNLGSAAATVTVNWNDIGLNGAATVRDLWSHTDLGSYNTGYSSINLPAHGSRLLKVRAAGGSVTANDDDTGIKYSGSWQRSYNRGLGDYQDDVHFTQTNDDYFEYTFNGTGVELITEKDSSQGNVDIYVDNVFKGTVSTYNATRQLQQTVYAISGLANGAHTLKAVKKSGTYMLVDKLRFSVPADIAVNDTDTSITYSGSWTYNGSRGFGDYQDDVHYTSTNNNYAQYTFNGTGVELITEKESGQGDIDIYIDNVFKGTVSTYNATRLTQQSVYRISGLTSGSHTIKVVKKSGTYMLIDAFKVITNKTQINNTDAGLTYSGAWSLNGNRGFGDFNNDVHFTQTNNDYVQYAFTGTGIEYITEKEAGQGDVDIYIDNVFKATVSTYNATRLANQVVYQITGLTSGSHTFKVVKKTGTYMLLDSLRVTP
;
A
#
# COMPACT_ATOMS: atom_id res chain seq x y z
N MET A 1 -60.37 -34.03 -9.08
CA MET A 1 -58.98 -34.23 -9.57
C MET A 1 -58.62 -33.23 -10.70
N ILE A 2 -59.14 -31.99 -10.64
CA ILE A 2 -58.88 -30.89 -11.59
C ILE A 2 -58.97 -29.60 -10.78
N GLN A 3 -57.94 -29.28 -9.99
CA GLN A 3 -57.77 -27.94 -9.38
C GLN A 3 -56.39 -27.76 -8.73
N VAL A 4 -55.63 -28.83 -8.51
CA VAL A 4 -54.26 -28.76 -7.96
C VAL A 4 -53.17 -28.60 -9.04
N ARG A 5 -53.50 -28.72 -10.34
CA ARG A 5 -52.52 -28.64 -11.44
C ARG A 5 -52.32 -27.24 -12.05
N ALA A 6 -53.14 -26.25 -11.72
CA ALA A 6 -53.02 -24.89 -12.30
C ALA A 6 -52.05 -23.97 -11.52
N GLY A 7 -51.84 -24.21 -10.22
CA GLY A 7 -50.98 -23.36 -9.38
C GLY A 7 -49.48 -23.57 -9.54
N ILE A 8 -49.06 -24.74 -10.05
CA ILE A 8 -47.64 -25.08 -10.24
C ILE A 8 -47.13 -24.57 -11.60
N ALA A 9 -47.98 -24.59 -12.64
CA ALA A 9 -47.64 -24.06 -13.95
C ALA A 9 -47.46 -22.54 -13.93
N LEU A 10 -48.30 -21.79 -13.21
CA LEU A 10 -48.19 -20.32 -13.14
C LEU A 10 -46.94 -19.86 -12.37
N ARG A 11 -46.47 -20.63 -11.38
CA ARG A 11 -45.22 -20.34 -10.64
C ARG A 11 -43.95 -20.67 -11.42
N MET A 12 -43.97 -21.67 -12.30
CA MET A 12 -42.84 -21.94 -13.20
C MET A 12 -42.70 -20.90 -14.32
N TRP A 13 -43.80 -20.36 -14.84
CA TRP A 13 -43.74 -19.31 -15.88
C TRP A 13 -43.26 -17.96 -15.35
N VAL A 14 -43.59 -17.59 -14.10
CA VAL A 14 -43.08 -16.36 -13.48
C VAL A 14 -41.58 -16.46 -13.18
N ILE A 15 -41.07 -17.65 -12.80
CA ILE A 15 -39.64 -17.88 -12.57
C ILE A 15 -38.85 -17.90 -13.90
N VAL A 16 -39.41 -18.45 -14.98
CA VAL A 16 -38.76 -18.45 -16.31
C VAL A 16 -38.79 -17.06 -16.96
N VAL A 17 -39.85 -16.26 -16.77
CA VAL A 17 -39.88 -14.87 -17.26
C VAL A 17 -38.96 -13.97 -16.43
N LEU A 18 -38.82 -14.18 -15.12
CA LEU A 18 -37.82 -13.48 -14.30
C LEU A 18 -36.38 -13.89 -14.66
N LEU A 19 -36.14 -15.14 -15.07
CA LEU A 19 -34.83 -15.60 -15.55
C LEU A 19 -34.48 -15.07 -16.96
N ILE A 20 -35.47 -14.85 -17.83
CA ILE A 20 -35.25 -14.30 -19.17
C ILE A 20 -35.09 -12.76 -19.14
N VAL A 21 -35.78 -12.06 -18.24
CA VAL A 21 -35.55 -10.61 -18.03
C VAL A 21 -34.22 -10.35 -17.31
N ALA A 22 -33.70 -11.30 -16.53
CA ALA A 22 -32.35 -11.24 -15.97
C ALA A 22 -31.21 -11.46 -16.98
N GLN A 23 -31.50 -11.90 -18.22
CA GLN A 23 -30.49 -12.14 -19.27
C GLN A 23 -30.51 -11.11 -20.41
N LEU A 24 -31.46 -10.19 -20.42
CA LEU A 24 -31.43 -9.01 -21.29
C LEU A 24 -30.96 -7.81 -20.47
N ALA A 25 -29.72 -7.89 -19.98
CA ALA A 25 -28.97 -6.69 -19.66
C ALA A 25 -28.94 -5.85 -20.94
N VAL A 26 -29.67 -4.73 -20.93
CA VAL A 26 -29.43 -3.65 -21.88
C VAL A 26 -27.96 -3.30 -21.69
N ILE A 27 -27.12 -3.75 -22.61
CA ILE A 27 -25.75 -3.31 -22.72
C ILE A 27 -25.88 -1.84 -23.09
N ALA A 28 -25.92 -0.98 -22.07
CA ALA A 28 -25.63 0.43 -22.26
C ALA A 28 -24.31 0.50 -23.02
N PRO A 29 -24.17 1.39 -24.02
CA PRO A 29 -22.88 1.59 -24.65
C PRO A 29 -21.87 1.83 -23.52
N ARG A 30 -20.81 1.03 -23.48
CA ARG A 30 -19.68 1.28 -22.59
C ARG A 30 -19.21 2.68 -22.93
N GLU A 31 -19.52 3.65 -22.09
CA GLU A 31 -18.87 4.95 -22.17
C GLU A 31 -17.37 4.68 -22.06
N ASN A 32 -16.60 5.24 -22.99
CA ASN A 32 -15.16 5.14 -23.06
C ASN A 32 -14.56 5.78 -21.80
N ARG A 33 -14.48 5.01 -20.74
CA ARG A 33 -13.67 5.31 -19.57
C ARG A 33 -12.22 5.03 -19.97
N ALA A 34 -11.36 6.03 -19.86
CA ALA A 34 -9.92 5.80 -19.77
C ALA A 34 -9.64 5.15 -18.41
N TYR A 35 -9.97 3.85 -18.29
CA TYR A 35 -9.19 3.01 -17.42
C TYR A 35 -7.79 3.02 -18.00
N ALA A 36 -6.77 2.88 -17.15
CA ALA A 36 -5.47 2.51 -17.67
C ALA A 36 -5.59 1.25 -18.55
N ALA A 37 -4.54 0.80 -19.25
CA ALA A 37 -4.58 -0.49 -19.96
C ALA A 37 -4.81 -1.64 -18.95
N ASN A 38 -6.04 -1.81 -18.50
CA ASN A 38 -6.48 -2.73 -17.46
C ASN A 38 -6.78 -4.05 -18.14
N ASN A 39 -5.74 -4.55 -18.82
CA ASN A 39 -5.63 -5.84 -19.46
C ASN A 39 -5.24 -6.93 -18.44
N GLY A 40 -5.11 -6.57 -17.15
CA GLY A 40 -4.73 -7.46 -16.05
C GLY A 40 -3.21 -7.61 -15.85
N LEU A 41 -2.38 -7.18 -16.80
CA LEU A 41 -0.92 -7.31 -16.71
C LEU A 41 -0.33 -6.36 -15.66
N GLY A 42 -0.79 -5.11 -15.63
CA GLY A 42 -0.37 -4.08 -14.69
C GLY A 42 -0.97 -4.20 -13.29
N ALA A 43 -1.36 -5.39 -12.82
CA ALA A 43 -1.88 -5.56 -11.46
C ALA A 43 -0.83 -5.27 -10.37
N LYS A 44 0.44 -5.46 -10.70
CA LYS A 44 1.63 -5.14 -9.90
C LYS A 44 2.72 -4.56 -10.81
N PRO A 45 3.66 -3.76 -10.29
CA PRO A 45 4.82 -3.36 -11.08
C PRO A 45 5.64 -4.60 -11.42
N TYR A 46 6.13 -4.70 -12.66
CA TYR A 46 6.92 -5.85 -13.06
C TYR A 46 8.29 -5.86 -12.38
N MET A 47 8.87 -7.06 -12.28
CA MET A 47 10.19 -7.28 -11.71
C MET A 47 11.08 -8.03 -12.69
N GLY A 48 12.32 -7.57 -12.90
CA GLY A 48 13.17 -8.21 -13.91
C GLY A 48 14.55 -7.62 -14.12
N TRP A 49 14.98 -7.65 -15.38
CA TRP A 49 16.28 -7.18 -15.82
C TRP A 49 16.20 -6.58 -17.23
N SER A 50 17.02 -5.56 -17.50
CA SER A 50 17.15 -4.95 -18.84
C SER A 50 18.61 -4.86 -19.27
N SER A 51 18.88 -5.11 -20.55
CA SER A 51 20.25 -5.15 -21.08
C SER A 51 20.94 -3.79 -21.24
N TYR A 52 20.18 -2.69 -21.21
CA TYR A 52 20.68 -1.37 -21.63
C TYR A 52 21.87 -0.87 -20.80
N SER A 53 21.80 -0.93 -19.46
CA SER A 53 22.88 -0.39 -18.62
C SER A 53 24.22 -1.11 -18.85
N MET A 54 24.21 -2.43 -19.08
CA MET A 54 25.42 -3.19 -19.46
C MET A 54 25.96 -2.79 -20.84
N GLN A 55 25.08 -2.48 -21.80
CA GLN A 55 25.48 -2.00 -23.13
C GLN A 55 26.10 -0.61 -23.05
N VAL A 56 25.55 0.29 -22.22
CA VAL A 56 26.15 1.61 -21.94
C VAL A 56 27.52 1.46 -21.26
N TYR A 57 27.62 0.56 -20.27
CA TYR A 57 28.87 0.29 -19.57
C TYR A 57 29.96 -0.23 -20.50
N SER A 58 29.66 -1.19 -21.38
CA SER A 58 30.62 -1.78 -22.32
C SER A 58 30.91 -0.91 -23.56
N GLY A 59 30.18 0.19 -23.73
CA GLY A 59 30.30 1.12 -24.84
C GLY A 59 29.14 0.96 -25.83
N ASN A 60 28.45 2.07 -26.11
CA ASN A 60 27.23 2.14 -26.91
C ASN A 60 27.49 1.69 -28.37
N SER A 61 27.39 0.37 -28.62
CA SER A 61 27.58 -0.39 -29.87
C SER A 61 27.93 -1.87 -29.60
N ALA A 62 28.29 -2.22 -28.36
CA ALA A 62 28.43 -3.59 -27.90
C ALA A 62 27.06 -4.21 -27.58
N TRP A 63 26.26 -4.46 -28.62
CA TRP A 63 24.92 -5.02 -28.48
C TRP A 63 24.95 -6.41 -27.87
N ILE A 64 23.96 -6.70 -27.02
CA ILE A 64 23.92 -7.94 -26.27
C ILE A 64 23.68 -9.16 -27.16
N THR A 65 24.44 -10.23 -26.93
CA THR A 65 24.39 -11.48 -27.71
C THR A 65 23.47 -12.53 -27.08
N ALA A 66 23.06 -13.53 -27.88
CA ALA A 66 22.32 -14.69 -27.41
C ALA A 66 22.94 -15.36 -26.16
N ALA A 67 24.26 -15.54 -26.16
CA ALA A 67 24.97 -16.20 -25.06
C ALA A 67 24.92 -15.38 -23.76
N GLN A 68 25.04 -14.06 -23.87
CA GLN A 68 24.96 -13.17 -22.71
C GLN A 68 23.54 -13.17 -22.13
N ILE A 69 22.51 -13.07 -22.97
CA ILE A 69 21.11 -13.10 -22.50
C ILE A 69 20.81 -14.39 -21.70
N LYS A 70 21.23 -15.55 -22.22
CA LYS A 70 21.05 -16.83 -21.51
C LYS A 70 21.78 -16.87 -20.18
N ALA A 71 23.00 -16.33 -20.12
CA ALA A 71 23.75 -16.24 -18.86
C ALA A 71 23.04 -15.35 -17.82
N GLN A 72 22.45 -14.23 -18.24
CA GLN A 72 21.64 -13.38 -17.37
C GLN A 72 20.35 -14.09 -16.93
N SER A 73 19.68 -14.81 -17.84
CA SER A 73 18.50 -15.63 -17.53
C SER A 73 18.80 -16.71 -16.49
N ASP A 74 19.88 -17.48 -16.66
CA ASP A 74 20.31 -18.51 -15.70
C ASP A 74 20.66 -17.91 -14.34
N ALA A 75 21.35 -16.77 -14.32
CA ALA A 75 21.71 -16.08 -13.09
C ALA A 75 20.46 -15.56 -12.35
N MET A 76 19.51 -14.96 -13.06
CA MET A 76 18.23 -14.52 -12.48
C MET A 76 17.46 -15.70 -11.90
N HIS A 77 17.40 -16.81 -12.64
CA HIS A 77 16.73 -18.05 -12.20
C HIS A 77 17.32 -18.57 -10.88
N ALA A 78 18.64 -18.57 -10.77
CA ALA A 78 19.34 -19.08 -9.60
C ALA A 78 19.28 -18.15 -8.37
N THR A 79 19.02 -16.85 -8.54
CA THR A 79 19.21 -15.86 -7.46
C THR A 79 17.99 -15.01 -7.15
N LEU A 80 17.33 -14.43 -8.15
CA LEU A 80 16.29 -13.42 -7.96
C LEU A 80 14.88 -13.95 -8.21
N GLN A 81 14.73 -14.99 -9.05
CA GLN A 81 13.41 -15.43 -9.52
C GLN A 81 12.51 -15.95 -8.39
N SER A 82 13.07 -16.56 -7.34
CA SER A 82 12.29 -16.97 -6.15
C SER A 82 11.67 -15.80 -5.38
N HIS A 83 12.14 -14.57 -5.64
CA HIS A 83 11.66 -13.32 -5.04
C HIS A 83 10.75 -12.52 -6.00
N GLY A 84 10.40 -13.07 -7.17
CA GLY A 84 9.41 -12.51 -8.09
C GLY A 84 9.96 -11.90 -9.39
N TYR A 85 11.28 -11.86 -9.59
CA TYR A 85 11.87 -11.34 -10.83
C TYR A 85 11.66 -12.33 -11.98
N GLU A 86 10.94 -11.91 -13.01
CA GLU A 86 10.55 -12.80 -14.11
C GLU A 86 10.77 -12.24 -15.51
N TYR A 87 11.01 -10.93 -15.69
CA TYR A 87 11.17 -10.32 -17.01
C TYR A 87 12.64 -10.16 -17.43
N ILE A 88 12.98 -10.56 -18.65
CA ILE A 88 14.24 -10.27 -19.34
C ILE A 88 13.94 -9.35 -20.52
N ASN A 89 14.25 -8.06 -20.42
CA ASN A 89 14.10 -7.11 -21.52
C ASN A 89 15.41 -7.01 -22.33
N ILE A 90 15.35 -7.35 -23.62
CA ILE A 90 16.42 -7.10 -24.58
C ILE A 90 16.19 -5.69 -25.14
N ASP A 91 17.00 -4.75 -24.67
CA ASP A 91 16.90 -3.35 -25.04
C ASP A 91 17.47 -3.09 -26.47
N ALA A 92 17.79 -1.85 -26.81
CA ALA A 92 18.19 -1.43 -28.16
C ALA A 92 19.28 -2.33 -28.78
N GLY A 93 19.16 -2.53 -30.11
CA GLY A 93 20.18 -3.22 -30.92
C GLY A 93 19.90 -4.68 -31.26
N TRP A 94 18.76 -5.26 -30.87
CA TRP A 94 18.41 -6.65 -31.17
C TRP A 94 18.10 -6.89 -32.66
N ASN A 95 17.50 -5.93 -33.36
CA ASN A 95 17.10 -6.09 -34.76
C ASN A 95 18.27 -5.84 -35.73
N GLY A 96 18.29 -6.58 -36.84
CA GLY A 96 19.31 -6.46 -37.90
C GLY A 96 18.81 -5.79 -39.19
N GLY A 97 17.50 -5.54 -39.29
CA GLY A 97 16.88 -4.95 -40.47
C GLY A 97 15.36 -5.09 -40.44
N MET A 98 14.77 -5.19 -41.63
CA MET A 98 13.33 -5.44 -41.83
C MET A 98 13.09 -6.49 -42.93
N ASP A 99 11.93 -7.14 -42.90
CA ASP A 99 11.49 -8.04 -43.96
C ASP A 99 10.89 -7.28 -45.15
N GLY A 100 10.42 -8.02 -46.17
CA GLY A 100 9.80 -7.45 -47.38
C GLY A 100 8.47 -6.71 -47.15
N TYR A 101 7.98 -6.65 -45.92
CA TYR A 101 6.77 -5.96 -45.50
C TYR A 101 7.06 -4.85 -44.47
N GLY A 102 8.33 -4.46 -44.32
CA GLY A 102 8.78 -3.43 -43.38
C GLY A 102 8.73 -3.82 -41.90
N ARG A 103 8.51 -5.10 -41.56
CA ARG A 103 8.48 -5.58 -40.18
C ARG A 103 9.90 -5.88 -39.69
N PRO A 104 10.25 -5.62 -38.42
CA PRO A 104 11.61 -5.82 -37.94
C PRO A 104 12.04 -7.30 -38.01
N VAL A 105 13.32 -7.54 -38.31
CA VAL A 105 13.91 -8.89 -38.25
C VAL A 105 15.08 -8.94 -37.27
N PRO A 106 15.23 -10.01 -36.45
CA PRO A 106 16.34 -10.13 -35.53
C PRO A 106 17.71 -10.15 -36.22
N SER A 107 18.75 -9.65 -35.54
CA SER A 107 20.12 -9.70 -36.03
C SER A 107 20.65 -11.13 -36.10
N THR A 108 20.97 -11.61 -37.29
CA THR A 108 21.61 -12.93 -37.48
C THR A 108 23.04 -12.99 -36.95
N THR A 109 23.65 -11.83 -36.68
CA THR A 109 24.98 -11.75 -36.06
C THR A 109 24.90 -11.95 -34.54
N LEU A 110 23.91 -11.34 -33.88
CA LEU A 110 23.72 -11.47 -32.43
C LEU A 110 23.03 -12.80 -32.05
N TYR A 111 22.17 -13.29 -32.95
CA TYR A 111 21.37 -14.50 -32.78
C TYR A 111 21.60 -15.47 -33.96
N PRO A 112 22.79 -16.10 -34.05
CA PRO A 112 23.15 -16.96 -35.19
C PRO A 112 22.25 -18.19 -35.35
N ASN A 113 21.56 -18.61 -34.28
CA ASN A 113 20.58 -19.70 -34.28
C ASN A 113 19.12 -19.19 -34.33
N GLY A 114 18.92 -17.90 -34.57
CA GLY A 114 17.62 -17.23 -34.49
C GLY A 114 17.25 -16.77 -33.08
N LEU A 115 16.46 -15.70 -32.99
CA LEU A 115 16.01 -15.13 -31.71
C LEU A 115 15.05 -16.07 -30.97
N GLY A 116 14.23 -16.84 -31.70
CA GLY A 116 13.30 -17.81 -31.10
C GLY A 116 13.99 -18.82 -30.18
N GLU A 117 15.23 -19.21 -30.47
CA GLU A 117 16.00 -20.11 -29.60
C GLU A 117 16.37 -19.46 -28.25
N VAL A 118 16.57 -18.14 -28.23
CA VAL A 118 16.79 -17.39 -26.98
C VAL A 118 15.48 -17.23 -26.21
N ILE A 119 14.38 -16.95 -26.91
CA ILE A 119 13.04 -16.84 -26.32
C ILE A 119 12.65 -18.16 -25.64
N ASP A 120 12.75 -19.28 -26.36
CA ASP A 120 12.48 -20.62 -25.83
C ASP A 120 13.35 -20.92 -24.59
N TYR A 121 14.61 -20.49 -24.60
CA TYR A 121 15.52 -20.68 -23.47
C TYR A 121 15.06 -19.91 -22.22
N VAL A 122 14.73 -18.63 -22.37
CA VAL A 122 14.23 -17.78 -21.27
C VAL A 122 12.90 -18.33 -20.73
N HIS A 123 11.99 -18.74 -21.61
CA HIS A 123 10.72 -19.37 -21.23
C HIS A 123 10.91 -20.70 -20.50
N ASN A 124 11.90 -21.51 -20.89
CA ASN A 124 12.23 -22.77 -20.19
C ASN A 124 12.73 -22.54 -18.75
N ASN A 125 13.30 -21.36 -18.46
CA ASN A 125 13.62 -20.93 -17.08
C ASN A 125 12.39 -20.39 -16.33
N GLY A 126 11.19 -20.40 -16.93
CA GLY A 126 9.96 -19.87 -16.36
C GLY A 126 9.92 -18.35 -16.31
N GLN A 127 10.68 -17.68 -17.18
CA GLN A 127 10.79 -16.23 -17.28
C GLN A 127 10.03 -15.74 -18.53
N LYS A 128 9.85 -14.43 -18.62
CA LYS A 128 9.22 -13.70 -19.72
C LYS A 128 10.27 -12.88 -20.47
N ILE A 129 10.07 -12.66 -21.77
CA ILE A 129 11.03 -11.95 -22.60
C ILE A 129 10.42 -10.71 -23.26
N GLY A 130 11.21 -9.64 -23.26
CA GLY A 130 10.83 -8.33 -23.78
C GLY A 130 11.74 -7.84 -24.90
N LEU A 131 11.19 -7.02 -25.80
CA LEU A 131 11.92 -6.35 -26.86
C LEU A 131 11.72 -4.83 -26.83
N TYR A 132 12.67 -4.13 -27.42
CA TYR A 132 12.70 -2.69 -27.60
C TYR A 132 12.25 -2.25 -29.00
N MET A 133 11.47 -1.18 -29.09
CA MET A 133 11.07 -0.53 -30.35
C MET A 133 10.91 0.98 -30.18
N ILE A 134 10.74 1.70 -31.31
CA ILE A 134 10.54 3.15 -31.37
C ILE A 134 9.27 3.43 -32.20
N PRO A 135 8.48 4.47 -31.88
CA PRO A 135 7.34 4.90 -32.67
C PRO A 135 7.67 5.21 -34.14
N GLY A 136 6.67 5.06 -35.02
CA GLY A 136 6.75 5.50 -36.40
C GLY A 136 7.14 4.44 -37.43
N LEU A 137 7.18 4.91 -38.67
CA LEU A 137 7.45 4.13 -39.87
C LEU A 137 8.91 4.26 -40.30
N ALA A 138 9.58 3.13 -40.54
CA ALA A 138 10.96 3.13 -41.01
C ALA A 138 11.12 3.88 -42.36
N PRO A 139 12.02 4.88 -42.49
CA PRO A 139 12.24 5.62 -43.72
C PRO A 139 12.61 4.75 -44.93
N GLN A 140 13.32 3.64 -44.69
CA GLN A 140 13.68 2.67 -45.71
C GLN A 140 12.45 1.93 -46.26
N ALA A 141 11.48 1.60 -45.40
CA ALA A 141 10.24 0.94 -45.79
C ALA A 141 9.36 1.88 -46.62
N TYR A 142 9.27 3.15 -46.22
CA TYR A 142 8.60 4.22 -46.98
C TYR A 142 9.23 4.47 -48.35
N THR A 143 10.56 4.58 -48.40
CA THR A 143 11.29 4.87 -49.66
C THR A 143 11.14 3.74 -50.67
N ALA A 144 11.13 2.49 -50.21
CA ALA A 144 10.91 1.32 -51.05
C ALA A 144 9.43 1.05 -51.36
N ASP A 145 8.51 1.81 -50.74
CA ASP A 145 7.06 1.65 -50.82
C ASP A 145 6.62 0.19 -50.62
N LEU A 146 7.11 -0.43 -49.54
CA LEU A 146 6.87 -1.86 -49.29
C LEU A 146 5.36 -2.15 -49.11
N PRO A 147 4.88 -3.32 -49.54
CA PRO A 147 3.51 -3.73 -49.26
C PRO A 147 3.32 -4.03 -47.76
N ILE A 148 2.12 -3.77 -47.22
CA ILE A 148 1.79 -4.14 -45.84
C ILE A 148 1.34 -5.62 -45.80
N TYR A 149 1.92 -6.40 -44.88
CA TYR A 149 1.65 -7.84 -44.76
C TYR A 149 0.15 -8.11 -44.56
N ASN A 150 -0.40 -9.05 -45.35
CA ASN A 150 -1.81 -9.43 -45.31
C ASN A 150 -2.81 -8.25 -45.47
N ALA A 151 -2.39 -7.16 -46.12
CA ALA A 151 -3.22 -6.00 -46.42
C ALA A 151 -3.12 -5.63 -47.92
N PRO A 152 -3.76 -6.42 -48.83
CA PRO A 152 -3.71 -6.14 -50.25
C PRO A 152 -4.19 -4.73 -50.58
N GLY A 153 -3.42 -4.01 -51.39
CA GLY A 153 -3.72 -2.63 -51.79
C GLY A 153 -3.29 -1.56 -50.78
N CYS A 154 -2.58 -1.93 -49.71
CA CYS A 154 -1.93 -1.00 -48.80
C CYS A 154 -0.41 -1.03 -48.99
N SER A 155 0.25 0.13 -49.01
CA SER A 155 1.71 0.27 -49.01
C SER A 155 2.21 1.27 -47.96
N MET A 156 3.53 1.32 -47.76
CA MET A 156 4.14 2.20 -46.74
C MET A 156 3.95 3.69 -47.04
N GLN A 157 3.86 4.10 -48.31
CA GLN A 157 3.60 5.50 -48.64
C GLN A 157 2.16 5.92 -48.33
N ASP A 158 1.20 4.99 -48.36
CA ASP A 158 -0.21 5.27 -48.06
C ASP A 158 -0.43 5.71 -46.61
N ILE A 159 0.45 5.28 -45.70
CA ILE A 159 0.26 5.42 -44.25
C ILE A 159 1.16 6.48 -43.63
N ALA A 160 1.97 7.22 -44.40
CA ALA A 160 2.80 8.29 -43.87
C ALA A 160 2.06 9.64 -43.89
N VAL A 161 2.21 10.44 -42.84
CA VAL A 161 1.72 11.82 -42.84
C VAL A 161 2.49 12.66 -43.87
N LEU A 162 1.78 13.46 -44.66
CA LEU A 162 2.35 14.40 -45.62
C LEU A 162 2.04 15.86 -45.27
N PRO A 163 3.02 16.78 -45.37
CA PRO A 163 4.44 16.54 -45.65
C PRO A 163 5.10 15.67 -44.56
N LEU A 164 6.14 14.91 -44.91
CA LEU A 164 6.80 13.99 -43.99
C LEU A 164 7.27 14.71 -42.72
N THR A 165 6.91 14.15 -41.56
CA THR A 165 7.34 14.60 -40.24
C THR A 165 7.86 13.41 -39.43
N THR A 166 8.64 13.68 -38.37
CA THR A 166 9.12 12.63 -37.47
C THR A 166 8.02 12.13 -36.53
N ALA A 167 8.10 10.87 -36.12
CA ALA A 167 7.26 10.26 -35.08
C ALA A 167 7.91 10.27 -33.69
N ASP A 168 9.23 10.34 -33.64
CA ASP A 168 10.04 10.12 -32.44
C ASP A 168 11.05 11.25 -32.21
N TYR A 169 11.63 11.29 -31.00
CA TYR A 169 12.60 12.31 -30.60
C TYR A 169 13.89 12.30 -31.45
N TRP A 170 14.39 11.12 -31.85
CA TRP A 170 15.65 11.03 -32.59
C TRP A 170 15.51 11.22 -34.10
N GLY A 171 14.29 11.32 -34.62
CA GLY A 171 14.08 11.47 -36.07
C GLY A 171 14.32 10.19 -36.85
N LEU A 172 14.16 9.02 -36.21
CA LEU A 172 14.44 7.72 -36.82
C LEU A 172 13.26 7.17 -37.63
N GLY A 173 12.03 7.54 -37.27
CA GLY A 173 10.79 7.12 -37.90
C GLY A 173 9.97 8.28 -38.46
N TYR A 174 9.22 8.02 -39.54
CA TYR A 174 8.21 8.93 -40.05
C TYR A 174 6.87 8.75 -39.33
N LYS A 175 6.16 9.85 -39.13
CA LYS A 175 4.82 9.84 -38.51
C LYS A 175 3.82 9.07 -39.36
N ILE A 176 3.10 8.16 -38.71
CA ILE A 176 2.05 7.35 -39.34
C ILE A 176 0.70 8.08 -39.29
N ASP A 177 -0.02 8.09 -40.40
CA ASP A 177 -1.39 8.59 -40.52
C ASP A 177 -2.40 7.50 -40.13
N PHE A 178 -2.75 7.47 -38.84
CA PHE A 178 -3.74 6.53 -38.31
C PHE A 178 -5.19 6.83 -38.73
N SER A 179 -5.45 7.89 -39.52
CA SER A 179 -6.74 8.04 -40.18
C SER A 179 -6.90 7.09 -41.37
N ASN A 180 -5.79 6.57 -41.92
CA ASN A 180 -5.79 5.56 -42.95
C ASN A 180 -5.96 4.16 -42.31
N PRO A 181 -6.98 3.36 -42.67
CA PRO A 181 -7.19 2.02 -42.11
C PRO A 181 -6.06 1.03 -42.42
N CYS A 182 -5.19 1.32 -43.39
CA CYS A 182 -3.98 0.54 -43.64
C CYS A 182 -2.93 0.67 -42.52
N ALA A 183 -2.91 1.79 -41.79
CA ALA A 183 -1.95 2.04 -40.72
C ALA A 183 -2.10 1.04 -39.57
N GLN A 184 -3.32 0.82 -39.08
CA GLN A 184 -3.57 -0.16 -38.01
C GLN A 184 -3.17 -1.57 -38.46
N LYS A 185 -3.44 -1.96 -39.71
CA LYS A 185 -3.06 -3.28 -40.24
C LYS A 185 -1.54 -3.49 -40.24
N TYR A 186 -0.76 -2.43 -40.46
CA TYR A 186 0.69 -2.52 -40.36
C TYR A 186 1.13 -2.79 -38.92
N ILE A 187 0.61 -2.05 -37.95
CA ILE A 187 0.90 -2.28 -36.52
C ILE A 187 0.45 -3.68 -36.08
N ASP A 188 -0.77 -4.09 -36.44
CA ASP A 188 -1.30 -5.44 -36.17
C ASP A 188 -0.36 -6.52 -36.74
N SER A 189 0.18 -6.30 -37.94
CA SER A 189 1.07 -7.28 -38.58
C SER A 189 2.39 -7.49 -37.85
N ILE A 190 2.87 -6.48 -37.12
CA ILE A 190 4.08 -6.57 -36.29
C ILE A 190 3.73 -7.18 -34.94
N ALA A 191 2.64 -6.75 -34.29
CA ALA A 191 2.20 -7.35 -33.02
C ALA A 191 1.96 -8.86 -33.15
N ASN A 192 1.29 -9.30 -34.23
CA ASN A 192 1.11 -10.73 -34.54
C ASN A 192 2.44 -11.45 -34.78
N LEU A 193 3.45 -10.77 -35.33
CA LEU A 193 4.78 -11.35 -35.54
C LEU A 193 5.51 -11.54 -34.20
N LEU A 194 5.44 -10.54 -33.31
CA LEU A 194 6.01 -10.62 -31.97
C LEU A 194 5.37 -11.74 -31.13
N ASP A 195 4.03 -11.84 -31.17
CA ASP A 195 3.27 -12.93 -30.54
C ASP A 195 3.68 -14.30 -31.10
N SER A 196 3.85 -14.41 -32.42
CA SER A 196 4.30 -15.66 -33.04
C SER A 196 5.70 -16.12 -32.62
N TRP A 197 6.52 -15.21 -32.08
CA TRP A 197 7.82 -15.52 -31.49
C TRP A 197 7.73 -15.84 -30.00
N GLY A 198 6.62 -15.55 -29.33
CA GLY A 198 6.47 -15.68 -27.88
C GLY A 198 6.98 -14.48 -27.09
N VAL A 199 6.97 -13.27 -27.65
CA VAL A 199 7.33 -12.05 -26.90
C VAL A 199 6.24 -11.71 -25.89
N ASP A 200 6.61 -11.42 -24.64
CA ASP A 200 5.69 -11.13 -23.54
C ASP A 200 5.61 -9.63 -23.19
N PHE A 201 6.60 -8.86 -23.64
CA PHE A 201 6.79 -7.46 -23.27
C PHE A 201 7.34 -6.64 -24.44
N LEU A 202 6.84 -5.41 -24.60
CA LEU A 202 7.36 -4.45 -25.56
C LEU A 202 7.60 -3.10 -24.88
N LYS A 203 8.85 -2.62 -24.95
CA LYS A 203 9.22 -1.25 -24.57
C LYS A 203 9.30 -0.36 -25.79
N PHE A 204 8.54 0.72 -25.77
CA PHE A 204 8.65 1.83 -26.70
C PHE A 204 9.53 2.91 -26.11
N ASP A 205 10.51 3.35 -26.88
CA ASP A 205 11.37 4.46 -26.50
C ASP A 205 11.16 5.65 -27.42
N SER A 206 11.71 6.82 -27.07
CA SER A 206 11.58 8.04 -27.86
C SER A 206 10.14 8.56 -27.99
N VAL A 207 9.26 8.16 -27.07
CA VAL A 207 7.83 8.53 -27.06
C VAL A 207 7.67 10.02 -26.75
N THR A 208 6.79 10.66 -27.51
CA THR A 208 6.42 12.09 -27.42
C THR A 208 4.89 12.27 -27.42
N PRO A 209 4.30 13.28 -26.73
CA PRO A 209 4.94 14.34 -25.94
C PRO A 209 5.73 13.84 -24.72
N GLY A 210 6.90 14.41 -24.51
CA GLY A 210 7.94 13.87 -23.65
C GLY A 210 9.26 13.76 -24.41
N SER A 211 10.25 13.07 -23.83
CA SER A 211 11.56 12.84 -24.44
C SER A 211 12.22 14.13 -24.96
N GLY A 212 12.05 15.25 -24.25
CA GLY A 212 12.55 16.57 -24.65
C GLY A 212 11.59 17.44 -25.48
N HIS A 213 10.42 16.92 -25.86
CA HIS A 213 9.35 17.63 -26.58
C HIS A 213 8.04 17.57 -25.78
N ASN A 214 7.89 18.45 -24.79
CA ASN A 214 6.73 18.49 -23.88
C ASN A 214 5.51 19.24 -24.49
N ASP A 215 5.29 19.04 -25.79
CA ASP A 215 4.15 19.54 -26.55
C ASP A 215 3.84 18.59 -27.73
N THR A 216 2.88 18.96 -28.58
CA THR A 216 2.45 18.12 -29.71
C THR A 216 3.20 18.38 -31.01
N SER A 217 4.36 19.05 -30.98
CA SER A 217 5.19 19.30 -32.17
C SER A 217 5.71 18.00 -32.80
N ILE A 218 6.03 17.02 -31.96
CA ILE A 218 6.22 15.61 -32.31
C ILE A 218 5.22 14.85 -31.45
N ASP A 219 4.35 14.07 -32.07
CA ASP A 219 3.21 13.48 -31.38
C ASP A 219 3.02 12.02 -31.80
N SER A 220 3.44 11.13 -30.90
CA SER A 220 3.38 9.68 -31.02
C SER A 220 2.19 9.06 -30.29
N ARG A 221 1.24 9.87 -29.76
CA ARG A 221 0.05 9.33 -29.06
C ARG A 221 -0.79 8.42 -29.96
N GLY A 222 -0.83 8.72 -31.27
CA GLY A 222 -1.47 7.87 -32.27
C GLY A 222 -0.81 6.48 -32.38
N ASP A 223 0.52 6.44 -32.43
CA ASP A 223 1.30 5.20 -32.39
C ASP A 223 1.02 4.42 -31.11
N VAL A 224 1.13 5.07 -29.96
CA VAL A 224 0.88 4.45 -28.64
C VAL A 224 -0.52 3.83 -28.58
N ALA A 225 -1.55 4.53 -29.04
CA ALA A 225 -2.91 3.99 -29.07
C ALA A 225 -3.05 2.78 -30.01
N ALA A 226 -2.47 2.85 -31.21
CA ALA A 226 -2.52 1.76 -32.19
C ALA A 226 -1.77 0.51 -31.73
N TRP A 227 -0.60 0.69 -31.10
CA TRP A 227 0.18 -0.40 -30.52
C TRP A 227 -0.51 -1.01 -29.31
N SER A 228 -1.06 -0.20 -28.42
CA SER A 228 -1.88 -0.68 -27.30
C SER A 228 -3.01 -1.59 -27.79
N GLN A 229 -3.76 -1.16 -28.81
CA GLN A 229 -4.81 -1.95 -29.43
C GLN A 229 -4.28 -3.27 -30.04
N ALA A 230 -3.14 -3.21 -30.73
CA ALA A 230 -2.57 -4.37 -31.41
C ALA A 230 -1.98 -5.40 -30.43
N LEU A 231 -1.41 -4.96 -29.30
CA LEU A 231 -0.77 -5.83 -28.30
C LEU A 231 -1.78 -6.48 -27.34
N ALA A 232 -2.89 -5.79 -27.03
CA ALA A 232 -3.85 -6.25 -26.03
C ALA A 232 -4.41 -7.68 -26.26
N PRO A 233 -4.75 -8.12 -27.49
CA PRO A 233 -5.23 -9.48 -27.74
C PRO A 233 -4.20 -10.58 -27.44
N HIS A 234 -2.91 -10.24 -27.44
CA HIS A 234 -1.80 -11.16 -27.24
C HIS A 234 -1.32 -11.20 -25.78
N GLY A 235 -1.83 -10.31 -24.92
CA GLY A 235 -1.37 -10.23 -23.53
C GLY A 235 0.07 -9.76 -23.38
N ILE A 236 0.57 -8.95 -24.33
CA ILE A 236 1.91 -8.37 -24.29
C ILE A 236 1.90 -7.10 -23.43
N TRP A 237 2.81 -7.01 -22.46
CA TRP A 237 3.01 -5.80 -21.65
C TRP A 237 3.49 -4.65 -22.54
N PHE A 238 2.92 -3.46 -22.38
CA PHE A 238 3.35 -2.28 -23.12
C PHE A 238 3.95 -1.20 -22.21
N GLU A 239 5.25 -0.93 -22.39
CA GLU A 239 6.04 0.01 -21.60
C GLU A 239 6.42 1.24 -22.44
N LEU A 240 6.28 2.45 -21.89
CA LEU A 240 6.64 3.70 -22.58
C LEU A 240 7.89 4.34 -21.97
N SER A 241 8.74 4.85 -22.83
CA SER A 241 10.02 5.51 -22.55
C SER A 241 10.20 6.61 -23.62
N TRP A 242 10.85 7.74 -23.40
CA TRP A 242 11.92 7.97 -22.44
C TRP A 242 11.53 8.82 -21.23
N ALA A 243 11.39 10.14 -21.37
CA ALA A 243 11.01 11.03 -20.26
C ALA A 243 9.63 11.63 -20.57
N LEU A 244 8.55 10.91 -20.24
CA LEU A 244 7.20 11.23 -20.70
C LEU A 244 6.70 12.55 -20.09
N ASP A 245 5.96 13.34 -20.85
CA ASP A 245 5.38 14.59 -20.33
C ASP A 245 4.17 14.29 -19.44
N HIS A 246 4.22 14.75 -18.19
CA HIS A 246 3.16 14.58 -17.18
C HIS A 246 1.83 15.22 -17.60
N ASN A 247 1.85 16.27 -18.44
CA ASN A 247 0.62 16.89 -18.95
C ASN A 247 -0.25 15.92 -19.78
N TYR A 248 0.33 14.81 -20.24
CA TYR A 248 -0.35 13.80 -21.06
C TYR A 248 -0.52 12.46 -20.33
N VAL A 249 -0.35 12.44 -19.00
CA VAL A 249 -0.40 11.22 -18.17
C VAL A 249 -1.70 10.43 -18.34
N ASP A 250 -2.84 11.08 -18.52
CA ASP A 250 -4.11 10.39 -18.78
C ASP A 250 -4.08 9.56 -20.08
N THR A 251 -3.37 10.04 -21.10
CA THR A 251 -3.17 9.28 -22.36
C THR A 251 -2.26 8.08 -22.13
N TRP A 252 -1.15 8.28 -21.40
CA TRP A 252 -0.20 7.20 -21.11
C TRP A 252 -0.84 6.09 -20.29
N LYS A 253 -1.56 6.46 -19.23
CA LYS A 253 -2.36 5.55 -18.43
C LYS A 253 -3.29 4.75 -19.31
N GLN A 254 -4.08 5.42 -20.15
CA GLN A 254 -5.09 4.78 -20.99
C GLN A 254 -4.53 3.64 -21.85
N TYR A 255 -3.31 3.78 -22.36
CA TYR A 255 -2.80 2.90 -23.41
C TYR A 255 -1.61 2.01 -22.99
N ALA A 256 -0.93 2.29 -21.89
CA ALA A 256 0.25 1.55 -21.47
C ALA A 256 0.13 0.93 -20.08
N ASN A 257 0.94 -0.10 -19.84
CA ASN A 257 1.08 -0.74 -18.54
C ASN A 257 2.15 -0.05 -17.67
N GLY A 258 3.03 0.74 -18.29
CA GLY A 258 3.99 1.57 -17.60
C GLY A 258 4.52 2.71 -18.45
N TRP A 259 5.08 3.72 -17.78
CA TRP A 259 5.66 4.90 -18.42
C TRP A 259 6.82 5.45 -17.61
N ARG A 260 7.91 5.79 -18.31
CA ARG A 260 9.09 6.36 -17.70
C ARG A 260 8.94 7.85 -17.47
N VAL A 261 9.26 8.26 -16.23
CA VAL A 261 8.98 9.60 -15.73
C VAL A 261 10.13 10.59 -15.92
N ASP A 262 11.34 10.12 -16.25
CA ASP A 262 12.53 10.94 -16.40
C ASP A 262 13.55 10.26 -17.34
N TRP A 263 14.67 10.92 -17.62
CA TRP A 263 15.75 10.46 -18.48
C TRP A 263 16.46 9.21 -17.92
N ASP A 264 17.37 8.65 -18.73
CA ASP A 264 18.16 7.46 -18.40
C ASP A 264 18.90 7.64 -17.09
N VAL A 265 18.81 6.63 -16.23
CA VAL A 265 19.57 6.62 -14.98
C VAL A 265 21.05 6.36 -15.21
N GLU A 266 21.45 5.90 -16.40
CA GLU A 266 22.85 5.69 -16.73
C GLU A 266 23.66 6.99 -16.73
N CYS A 267 24.90 6.94 -16.24
CA CYS A 267 25.81 8.09 -16.29
C CYS A 267 26.63 8.17 -17.59
N TYR A 268 26.47 7.18 -18.47
CA TYR A 268 27.25 7.04 -19.70
C TYR A 268 28.77 6.98 -19.45
N CYS A 269 29.17 6.44 -18.30
CA CYS A 269 30.56 6.31 -17.86
C CYS A 269 31.15 4.97 -18.30
N THR A 270 31.45 4.82 -19.59
CA THR A 270 31.96 3.56 -20.18
C THR A 270 33.11 2.95 -19.35
N ASN A 271 32.99 1.66 -19.04
CA ASN A 271 33.91 0.85 -18.22
C ASN A 271 34.19 1.42 -16.81
N THR A 272 33.38 2.35 -16.33
CA THR A 272 33.60 3.04 -15.05
C THR A 272 32.43 2.81 -14.10
N ALA A 273 31.22 3.19 -14.52
CA ALA A 273 30.03 3.10 -13.69
C ALA A 273 28.76 2.99 -14.55
N LEU A 274 27.72 2.34 -14.00
CA LEU A 274 26.39 2.27 -14.58
C LEU A 274 25.66 3.59 -14.35
N THR A 275 25.61 4.07 -13.11
CA THR A 275 24.89 5.30 -12.73
C THR A 275 25.75 6.21 -11.84
N SER A 276 25.15 7.29 -11.34
CA SER A 276 25.75 8.19 -10.37
C SER A 276 24.67 8.75 -9.44
N TRP A 277 25.04 9.17 -8.23
CA TRP A 277 24.06 9.68 -7.26
C TRP A 277 23.15 10.80 -7.80
N PRO A 278 23.62 11.80 -8.57
CA PRO A 278 22.74 12.81 -9.15
C PRO A 278 21.61 12.25 -10.02
N ASN A 279 21.83 11.14 -10.73
CA ASN A 279 20.80 10.49 -11.55
C ASN A 279 19.73 9.80 -10.71
N ILE A 280 20.08 9.33 -9.52
CA ILE A 280 19.12 8.79 -8.55
C ILE A 280 18.40 9.92 -7.81
N ALA A 281 19.14 10.92 -7.36
CA ALA A 281 18.59 12.02 -6.56
C ALA A 281 17.55 12.86 -7.32
N ARG A 282 17.69 13.02 -8.64
CA ARG A 282 16.72 13.77 -9.47
C ARG A 282 15.33 13.14 -9.53
N LEU A 283 15.21 11.82 -9.29
CA LEU A 283 13.93 11.11 -9.33
C LEU A 283 13.03 11.42 -8.13
N PHE A 284 13.55 11.96 -7.02
CA PHE A 284 12.75 12.28 -5.84
C PHE A 284 11.67 13.35 -6.13
N PRO A 285 12.01 14.50 -6.76
CA PRO A 285 11.02 15.44 -7.27
C PRO A 285 9.98 14.82 -8.20
N ASP A 286 10.38 13.96 -9.15
CA ASP A 286 9.43 13.34 -10.08
C ASP A 286 8.50 12.36 -9.38
N ALA A 287 9.02 11.52 -8.48
CA ALA A 287 8.20 10.64 -7.65
C ALA A 287 7.13 11.43 -6.88
N ALA A 288 7.44 12.65 -6.41
CA ALA A 288 6.49 13.50 -5.69
C ALA A 288 5.38 14.07 -6.58
N ILE A 289 5.62 14.16 -7.89
CA ILE A 289 4.64 14.61 -8.90
C ILE A 289 3.77 13.43 -9.36
N TRP A 290 4.42 12.30 -9.68
CA TRP A 290 3.81 11.17 -10.38
C TRP A 290 3.16 10.11 -9.49
N TRP A 291 3.28 10.18 -8.15
CA TRP A 291 2.79 9.12 -7.26
C TRP A 291 1.28 8.84 -7.38
N ARG A 292 0.47 9.85 -7.72
CA ARG A 292 -1.00 9.73 -7.89
C ARG A 292 -1.40 8.96 -9.15
N ASP A 293 -0.48 8.86 -10.09
CA ASP A 293 -0.75 8.29 -11.41
C ASP A 293 -0.44 6.80 -11.49
N ALA A 294 0.38 6.29 -10.57
CA ALA A 294 0.74 4.89 -10.49
C ALA A 294 -0.17 4.09 -9.54
N GLY A 295 -0.46 2.85 -9.92
CA GLY A 295 -1.25 1.91 -9.15
C GLY A 295 -1.72 0.74 -10.02
N PRO A 296 -2.50 -0.21 -9.48
CA PRO A 296 -3.02 -1.32 -10.27
C PRO A 296 -3.73 -0.81 -11.55
N GLY A 297 -3.17 -1.17 -12.71
CA GLY A 297 -3.56 -0.67 -14.02
C GLY A 297 -2.45 0.06 -14.78
N GLY A 298 -1.44 0.62 -14.11
CA GLY A 298 -0.30 1.29 -14.74
C GLY A 298 0.73 1.84 -13.75
N TRP A 299 2.02 1.80 -14.09
CA TRP A 299 3.11 2.07 -13.14
C TRP A 299 4.14 3.07 -13.65
N ASN A 300 4.66 3.90 -12.75
CA ASN A 300 5.83 4.72 -13.02
C ASN A 300 7.06 3.83 -13.24
N ASP A 301 7.84 4.13 -14.28
CA ASP A 301 9.18 3.61 -14.53
C ASP A 301 10.23 4.66 -14.13
N PHE A 302 11.11 4.29 -13.20
CA PHE A 302 12.25 5.12 -12.77
C PHE A 302 13.55 4.73 -13.48
N ASP A 303 13.43 3.89 -14.50
CA ASP A 303 14.50 3.18 -15.17
C ASP A 303 15.19 2.11 -14.28
N SER A 304 16.26 1.52 -14.82
CA SER A 304 17.00 0.39 -14.26
C SER A 304 17.58 0.69 -12.87
N LEU A 305 17.23 -0.13 -11.88
CA LEU A 305 17.80 -0.07 -10.53
C LEU A 305 19.20 -0.72 -10.50
N ASN A 306 20.22 0.10 -10.71
CA ASN A 306 21.63 -0.31 -10.77
C ASN A 306 22.29 -0.35 -9.37
N VAL A 307 21.94 -1.37 -8.57
CA VAL A 307 22.39 -1.54 -7.18
C VAL A 307 22.95 -2.93 -6.87
N GLY A 308 23.12 -3.77 -7.88
CA GLY A 308 23.48 -5.19 -7.75
C GLY A 308 24.98 -5.45 -7.60
N ASN A 309 25.85 -4.55 -8.09
CA ASN A 309 27.29 -4.76 -8.13
C ASN A 309 28.04 -3.44 -7.88
N GLY A 310 28.51 -3.26 -6.65
CA GLY A 310 29.16 -2.03 -6.19
C GLY A 310 30.44 -1.67 -6.93
N ALA A 311 31.10 -2.63 -7.59
CA ALA A 311 32.28 -2.34 -8.41
C ALA A 311 31.93 -1.64 -9.73
N MET A 312 30.67 -1.75 -10.20
CA MET A 312 30.19 -1.14 -11.44
C MET A 312 29.03 -0.16 -11.24
N ASP A 313 28.34 -0.13 -10.11
CA ASP A 313 27.15 0.71 -9.92
C ASP A 313 27.44 2.21 -10.02
N GLY A 314 28.57 2.65 -9.44
CA GLY A 314 28.88 4.09 -9.27
C GLY A 314 28.24 4.72 -8.03
N LEU A 315 27.74 3.90 -7.11
CA LEU A 315 27.04 4.31 -5.89
C LEU A 315 27.71 3.71 -4.64
N THR A 316 27.70 4.47 -3.55
CA THR A 316 28.03 3.98 -2.20
C THR A 316 26.98 3.01 -1.68
N GLN A 317 27.25 2.28 -0.59
CA GLN A 317 26.27 1.36 -0.01
C GLN A 317 25.00 2.08 0.48
N ASP A 318 25.14 3.28 1.04
CA ASP A 318 24.00 4.07 1.50
C ASP A 318 23.16 4.57 0.32
N GLU A 319 23.79 5.01 -0.76
CA GLU A 319 23.10 5.42 -1.99
C GLU A 319 22.40 4.24 -2.69
N ARG A 320 23.03 3.06 -2.75
CA ARG A 320 22.41 1.82 -3.28
C ARG A 320 21.16 1.44 -2.47
N ARG A 321 21.22 1.51 -1.14
CA ARG A 321 20.06 1.27 -0.27
C ARG A 321 18.97 2.33 -0.48
N THR A 322 19.35 3.59 -0.64
CA THR A 322 18.40 4.69 -0.89
C THR A 322 17.73 4.59 -2.26
N ALA A 323 18.46 4.18 -3.30
CA ALA A 323 17.87 3.87 -4.60
C ALA A 323 16.83 2.75 -4.48
N MET A 324 17.19 1.59 -3.90
CA MET A 324 16.22 0.50 -3.71
C MET A 324 15.02 0.93 -2.83
N THR A 325 15.26 1.77 -1.80
CA THR A 325 14.19 2.32 -0.97
C THR A 325 13.23 3.20 -1.76
N LEU A 326 13.74 4.06 -2.67
CA LEU A 326 12.91 4.90 -3.53
C LEU A 326 12.06 4.07 -4.50
N TRP A 327 12.65 3.08 -5.18
CA TRP A 327 11.91 2.19 -6.08
C TRP A 327 10.84 1.40 -5.31
N ALA A 328 11.18 0.90 -4.13
CA ALA A 328 10.25 0.14 -3.31
C ALA A 328 9.08 1.00 -2.83
N MET A 329 9.35 2.12 -2.15
CA MET A 329 8.28 2.95 -1.58
C MET A 329 7.40 3.58 -2.66
N SER A 330 7.92 3.80 -3.88
CA SER A 330 7.14 4.37 -4.99
C SER A 330 6.32 3.33 -5.75
N SER A 331 6.43 2.03 -5.42
CA SER A 331 5.88 0.94 -6.25
C SER A 331 6.29 1.06 -7.72
N ALA A 332 7.52 1.51 -7.98
CA ALA A 332 8.06 1.65 -9.33
C ALA A 332 8.35 0.26 -9.92
N GLN A 333 8.42 0.16 -11.24
CA GLN A 333 8.93 -1.04 -11.90
C GLN A 333 10.30 -1.41 -11.35
N LEU A 334 10.49 -2.67 -10.98
CA LEU A 334 11.65 -3.10 -10.20
C LEU A 334 12.52 -4.05 -11.03
N TYR A 335 13.32 -3.46 -11.92
CA TYR A 335 14.25 -4.20 -12.75
C TYR A 335 15.66 -3.62 -12.66
N THR A 336 16.68 -4.45 -12.82
CA THR A 336 18.07 -4.04 -12.73
C THR A 336 18.77 -4.12 -14.09
N GLY A 337 19.76 -3.26 -14.30
CA GLY A 337 20.67 -3.31 -15.46
C GLY A 337 22.05 -3.86 -15.12
N ASN A 338 22.23 -4.42 -13.92
CA ASN A 338 23.48 -5.02 -13.48
C ASN A 338 23.82 -6.33 -14.22
N ASP A 339 25.10 -6.70 -14.21
CA ASP A 339 25.50 -8.07 -14.57
C ASP A 339 25.10 -9.05 -13.46
N LEU A 340 24.02 -9.80 -13.69
CA LEU A 340 23.46 -10.76 -12.74
C LEU A 340 24.43 -11.93 -12.46
N THR A 341 25.37 -12.20 -13.36
CA THR A 341 26.37 -13.25 -13.17
C THR A 341 27.45 -12.87 -12.15
N ASN A 342 27.48 -11.60 -11.73
CA ASN A 342 28.50 -11.03 -10.86
C ASN A 342 27.91 -10.08 -9.80
N LEU A 343 26.76 -10.43 -9.23
CA LEU A 343 26.18 -9.69 -8.11
C LEU A 343 27.05 -9.84 -6.85
N ASP A 344 27.23 -8.74 -6.11
CA ASP A 344 27.89 -8.79 -4.81
C ASP A 344 26.89 -9.14 -3.68
N SER A 345 27.40 -9.56 -2.52
CA SER A 345 26.55 -10.00 -1.41
C SER A 345 25.61 -8.91 -0.88
N PHE A 346 26.02 -7.65 -0.96
CA PHE A 346 25.19 -6.53 -0.56
C PHE A 346 24.06 -6.29 -1.58
N GLY A 347 24.36 -6.37 -2.87
CA GLY A 347 23.40 -6.23 -3.96
C GLY A 347 22.35 -7.33 -3.94
N ILE A 348 22.77 -8.59 -3.70
CA ILE A 348 21.82 -9.69 -3.45
C ILE A 348 20.93 -9.33 -2.26
N SER A 349 21.49 -8.90 -1.12
CA SER A 349 20.68 -8.53 0.06
C SER A 349 19.70 -7.37 -0.18
N LEU A 350 20.00 -6.46 -1.11
CA LEU A 350 19.09 -5.38 -1.51
C LEU A 350 17.97 -5.93 -2.39
N LEU A 351 18.30 -6.75 -3.38
CA LEU A 351 17.39 -7.24 -4.40
C LEU A 351 16.53 -8.43 -3.94
N THR A 352 16.86 -9.09 -2.82
CA THR A 352 16.13 -10.26 -2.29
C THR A 352 15.49 -10.04 -0.91
N ASN A 353 15.43 -8.80 -0.42
CA ASN A 353 14.72 -8.52 0.83
C ASN A 353 13.19 -8.52 0.60
N ASP A 354 12.53 -9.62 0.97
CA ASP A 354 11.09 -9.81 0.77
C ASP A 354 10.21 -8.79 1.49
N GLU A 355 10.64 -8.20 2.62
CA GLU A 355 9.86 -7.15 3.29
C GLU A 355 9.88 -5.85 2.48
N VAL A 356 11.01 -5.51 1.87
CA VAL A 356 11.16 -4.33 1.00
C VAL A 356 10.46 -4.57 -0.34
N ILE A 357 10.58 -5.76 -0.93
CA ILE A 357 9.86 -6.13 -2.15
C ILE A 357 8.35 -6.11 -1.91
N ALA A 358 7.87 -6.55 -0.74
CA ALA A 358 6.45 -6.48 -0.41
C ALA A 358 5.92 -5.03 -0.38
N VAL A 359 6.75 -4.05 -0.01
CA VAL A 359 6.40 -2.62 -0.13
C VAL A 359 6.25 -2.24 -1.61
N ASN A 360 7.22 -2.58 -2.45
CA ASN A 360 7.14 -2.33 -3.90
C ASN A 360 5.88 -2.95 -4.53
N GLN A 361 5.56 -4.17 -4.13
CA GLN A 361 4.48 -4.98 -4.68
C GLN A 361 3.11 -4.71 -4.01
N SER A 362 3.03 -3.72 -3.10
CA SER A 362 1.81 -3.35 -2.38
C SER A 362 0.82 -2.55 -3.24
N GLY A 363 1.32 -1.91 -4.31
CA GLY A 363 0.52 -1.08 -5.21
C GLY A 363 0.06 0.24 -4.61
N ARG A 364 0.83 0.77 -3.65
CA ARG A 364 0.57 2.02 -2.95
C ARG A 364 1.82 2.90 -2.96
N PRO A 365 2.02 3.69 -4.02
CA PRO A 365 3.12 4.65 -4.09
C PRO A 365 3.10 5.60 -2.91
N ALA A 366 4.22 5.69 -2.20
CA ALA A 366 4.43 6.67 -1.14
C ALA A 366 4.62 8.07 -1.71
N HIS A 367 4.23 9.06 -0.93
CA HIS A 367 4.39 10.47 -1.25
C HIS A 367 5.07 11.22 -0.11
N PRO A 368 5.75 12.35 -0.39
CA PRO A 368 6.46 13.07 0.65
C PRO A 368 5.48 13.84 1.54
N VAL A 369 5.78 13.93 2.83
CA VAL A 369 5.22 14.96 3.72
C VAL A 369 5.64 16.34 3.23
N SER A 370 6.92 16.48 2.84
CA SER A 370 7.46 17.68 2.23
C SER A 370 8.76 17.37 1.48
N THR A 371 8.97 18.05 0.34
CA THR A 371 10.22 18.05 -0.42
C THR A 371 11.06 19.31 -0.19
N ALA A 372 10.66 20.19 0.74
CA ALA A 372 11.28 21.49 0.94
C ALA A 372 12.70 21.44 1.54
N THR A 373 13.12 20.28 2.06
CA THR A 373 14.44 20.08 2.65
C THR A 373 15.07 18.79 2.13
N ASN A 374 16.37 18.61 2.41
CA ASN A 374 17.09 17.38 2.10
C ASN A 374 16.73 16.22 3.04
N GLN A 375 16.11 16.48 4.20
CA GLN A 375 15.63 15.44 5.11
C GLN A 375 14.14 15.24 4.87
N GLN A 376 13.83 14.17 4.13
CA GLN A 376 12.47 13.93 3.66
C GLN A 376 11.86 12.73 4.36
N VAL A 377 10.56 12.86 4.64
CA VAL A 377 9.70 11.78 5.10
C VAL A 377 8.73 11.47 3.96
N TRP A 378 8.70 10.22 3.54
CA TRP A 378 7.79 9.68 2.54
C TRP A 378 6.87 8.68 3.21
N TYR A 379 5.60 8.63 2.83
CA TYR A 379 4.68 7.67 3.40
C TYR A 379 3.60 7.21 2.42
N ALA A 380 3.11 6.00 2.65
CA ALA A 380 1.88 5.48 2.09
C ALA A 380 1.05 4.88 3.23
N ASN A 381 -0.24 5.22 3.28
CA ASN A 381 -1.20 4.50 4.10
C ASN A 381 -1.59 3.19 3.40
N ASN A 382 -1.41 2.06 4.08
CA ASN A 382 -1.70 0.73 3.51
C ASN A 382 -3.20 0.35 3.60
N GLY A 383 -4.01 1.17 4.26
CA GLY A 383 -5.44 0.96 4.48
C GLY A 383 -5.77 0.00 5.63
N ASP A 384 -4.78 -0.73 6.16
CA ASP A 384 -4.97 -1.71 7.22
C ASP A 384 -4.54 -1.22 8.61
N GLY A 385 -4.40 0.08 8.78
CA GLY A 385 -3.81 0.68 9.98
C GLY A 385 -2.27 0.63 10.00
N THR A 386 -1.65 0.13 8.93
CA THR A 386 -0.20 0.22 8.73
C THR A 386 0.17 1.25 7.68
N TYR A 387 1.42 1.71 7.77
CA TYR A 387 2.03 2.67 6.86
C TYR A 387 3.38 2.14 6.42
N THR A 388 3.69 2.37 5.15
CA THR A 388 5.05 2.39 4.66
C THR A 388 5.62 3.78 4.92
N VAL A 389 6.79 3.88 5.56
CA VAL A 389 7.45 5.17 5.83
C VAL A 389 8.92 5.12 5.40
N GLY A 390 9.30 5.99 4.46
CA GLY A 390 10.69 6.21 4.06
C GLY A 390 11.27 7.44 4.78
N LEU A 391 12.38 7.27 5.50
CA LEU A 391 13.17 8.40 6.01
C LEU A 391 14.41 8.54 5.16
N VAL A 392 14.60 9.68 4.49
CA VAL A 392 15.66 9.87 3.50
C VAL A 392 16.45 11.13 3.80
N ASN A 393 17.78 11.01 3.80
CA ASN A 393 18.69 12.15 3.88
C ASN A 393 19.40 12.37 2.55
N LEU A 394 18.88 13.27 1.71
CA LEU A 394 19.51 13.68 0.45
C LEU A 394 20.71 14.62 0.63
N GLY A 395 21.03 14.99 1.88
CA GLY A 395 22.14 15.89 2.20
C GLY A 395 23.50 15.21 2.19
N SER A 396 24.55 16.01 2.08
CA SER A 396 25.95 15.56 2.02
C SER A 396 26.59 15.27 3.38
N ALA A 397 25.82 15.34 4.48
CA ALA A 397 26.28 15.06 5.84
C ALA A 397 25.21 14.27 6.60
N ALA A 398 25.62 13.55 7.65
CA ALA A 398 24.69 12.84 8.50
C ALA A 398 23.71 13.81 9.19
N ALA A 399 22.44 13.43 9.26
CA ALA A 399 21.37 14.26 9.82
C ALA A 399 20.33 13.42 10.55
N THR A 400 19.54 14.05 11.41
CA THR A 400 18.35 13.43 11.99
C THR A 400 17.17 13.62 11.04
N VAL A 401 16.43 12.54 10.76
CA VAL A 401 15.15 12.60 10.04
C VAL A 401 14.06 12.09 10.96
N THR A 402 12.98 12.85 11.10
CA THR A 402 11.89 12.58 12.04
C THR A 402 10.57 12.52 11.31
N VAL A 403 9.82 11.43 11.50
CA VAL A 403 8.40 11.34 11.13
C VAL A 403 7.55 11.61 12.37
N ASN A 404 6.59 12.53 12.26
CA ASN A 404 5.54 12.71 13.28
C ASN A 404 4.27 11.99 12.81
N TRP A 405 3.58 11.33 13.73
CA TRP A 405 2.35 10.58 13.42
C TRP A 405 1.27 11.46 12.80
N ASN A 406 1.09 12.67 13.33
CA ASN A 406 0.10 13.61 12.82
C ASN A 406 0.38 14.05 11.37
N ASP A 407 1.65 14.12 10.94
CA ASP A 407 2.02 14.54 9.58
C ASP A 407 1.61 13.52 8.53
N ILE A 408 1.46 12.25 8.94
CA ILE A 408 1.06 11.12 8.08
C ILE A 408 -0.39 10.68 8.34
N GLY A 409 -1.16 11.47 9.08
CA GLY A 409 -2.56 11.17 9.39
C GLY A 409 -2.78 10.07 10.44
N LEU A 410 -1.75 9.67 11.18
CA LEU A 410 -1.84 8.71 12.29
C LEU A 410 -2.10 9.45 13.60
N ASN A 411 -3.16 9.08 14.32
CA ASN A 411 -3.45 9.55 15.65
C ASN A 411 -3.45 8.38 16.65
N GLY A 412 -2.56 8.44 17.64
CA GLY A 412 -2.35 7.38 18.62
C GLY A 412 -0.90 6.86 18.62
N ALA A 413 -0.62 5.92 19.51
CA ALA A 413 0.68 5.25 19.53
C ALA A 413 0.84 4.30 18.33
N ALA A 414 2.08 4.06 17.91
CA ALA A 414 2.38 3.14 16.83
C ALA A 414 3.65 2.34 17.10
N THR A 415 3.71 1.10 16.60
CA THR A 415 4.92 0.29 16.58
C THR A 415 5.69 0.52 15.29
N VAL A 416 7.03 0.52 15.37
CA VAL A 416 7.91 0.75 14.22
C VAL A 416 8.78 -0.47 13.98
N ARG A 417 8.83 -0.92 12.72
CA ARG A 417 9.73 -1.97 12.25
C ARG A 417 10.61 -1.45 11.13
N ASP A 418 11.91 -1.67 11.19
CA ASP A 418 12.84 -1.38 10.10
C ASP A 418 12.96 -2.60 9.19
N LEU A 419 12.57 -2.44 7.93
CA LEU A 419 12.47 -3.52 6.95
C LEU A 419 13.85 -3.94 6.43
N TRP A 420 14.84 -3.04 6.45
CA TRP A 420 16.20 -3.35 6.01
C TRP A 420 16.93 -4.23 7.03
N SER A 421 16.72 -3.97 8.31
CA SER A 421 17.35 -4.71 9.40
C SER A 421 16.48 -5.83 9.98
N HIS A 422 15.26 -6.00 9.48
CA HIS A 422 14.25 -6.95 10.00
C HIS A 422 14.01 -6.81 11.51
N THR A 423 14.13 -5.59 12.05
CA THR A 423 14.16 -5.32 13.49
C THR A 423 12.95 -4.50 13.90
N ASP A 424 12.27 -4.93 14.97
CA ASP A 424 11.25 -4.10 15.62
C ASP A 424 11.95 -3.08 16.52
N LEU A 425 11.70 -1.80 16.25
CA LEU A 425 12.34 -0.66 16.93
C LEU A 425 11.57 -0.21 18.19
N GLY A 426 10.37 -0.73 18.40
CA GLY A 426 9.55 -0.47 19.59
C GLY A 426 8.27 0.31 19.32
N SER A 427 7.65 0.81 20.39
CA SER A 427 6.39 1.57 20.36
C SER A 427 6.64 3.04 20.68
N TYR A 428 5.99 3.94 19.92
CA TYR A 428 6.19 5.39 20.04
C TYR A 428 4.85 6.12 20.00
N ASN A 429 4.68 7.14 20.85
CA ASN A 429 3.41 7.83 21.04
C ASN A 429 3.13 8.93 20.01
N THR A 430 4.17 9.60 19.50
CA THR A 430 3.99 10.83 18.69
C THR A 430 4.77 10.82 17.37
N GLY A 431 5.79 9.97 17.25
CA GLY A 431 6.66 9.92 16.08
C GLY A 431 7.93 9.12 16.34
N TYR A 432 8.76 8.97 15.31
CA TYR A 432 10.04 8.27 15.35
C TYR A 432 11.13 9.11 14.69
N SER A 433 12.35 9.09 15.26
CA SER A 433 13.52 9.78 14.73
C SER A 433 14.66 8.81 14.44
N SER A 434 15.12 8.80 13.19
CA SER A 434 16.40 8.18 12.84
C SER A 434 17.51 9.18 13.09
N ILE A 435 18.22 9.03 14.22
CA ILE A 435 19.35 9.89 14.59
C ILE A 435 20.59 9.52 13.78
N ASN A 436 21.34 10.52 13.31
CA ASN A 436 22.59 10.34 12.55
C ASN A 436 22.41 9.45 11.30
N LEU A 437 21.31 9.63 10.56
CA LEU A 437 21.15 8.99 9.25
C LEU A 437 22.27 9.50 8.32
N PRO A 438 23.13 8.63 7.76
CA PRO A 438 24.28 9.05 6.95
C PRO A 438 23.90 9.95 5.77
N ALA A 439 24.89 10.64 5.21
CA ALA A 439 24.72 11.33 3.94
C ALA A 439 24.20 10.36 2.88
N HIS A 440 23.15 10.76 2.16
CA HIS A 440 22.47 9.93 1.16
C HIS A 440 21.86 8.63 1.71
N GLY A 441 21.77 8.50 3.03
CA GLY A 441 21.24 7.32 3.71
C GLY A 441 19.72 7.33 3.82
N SER A 442 19.16 6.14 3.99
CA SER A 442 17.71 5.93 4.15
C SER A 442 17.36 4.90 5.22
N ARG A 443 16.10 4.94 5.64
CA ARG A 443 15.38 3.85 6.33
C ARG A 443 14.07 3.61 5.60
N LEU A 444 13.66 2.35 5.55
CA LEU A 444 12.32 1.98 5.12
C LEU A 444 11.65 1.25 6.28
N LEU A 445 10.55 1.83 6.75
CA LEU A 445 9.88 1.42 7.96
C LEU A 445 8.47 0.94 7.64
N LYS A 446 8.02 -0.10 8.34
CA LYS A 446 6.59 -0.37 8.53
C LYS A 446 6.18 0.19 9.87
N VAL A 447 5.25 1.14 9.85
CA VAL A 447 4.63 1.72 11.04
C VAL A 447 3.24 1.13 11.18
N ARG A 448 2.87 0.63 12.35
CA ARG A 448 1.54 0.07 12.61
C ARG A 448 0.90 0.85 13.75
N ALA A 449 -0.27 1.43 13.50
CA ALA A 449 -1.07 2.03 14.56
C ALA A 449 -1.39 0.97 15.62
N ALA A 450 -1.12 1.30 16.89
CA ALA A 450 -1.34 0.44 18.05
C ALA A 450 -2.64 0.83 18.81
N GLY A 451 -3.53 1.56 18.13
CA GLY A 451 -4.76 2.15 18.66
C GLY A 451 -4.99 3.55 18.09
N GLY A 452 -6.22 4.06 18.24
CA GLY A 452 -6.59 5.42 17.83
C GLY A 452 -7.23 5.47 16.45
N SER A 453 -6.77 6.35 15.57
CA SER A 453 -7.35 6.53 14.23
C SER A 453 -6.32 6.83 13.15
N VAL A 454 -6.70 6.48 11.92
CA VAL A 454 -5.95 6.76 10.69
C VAL A 454 -6.80 7.62 9.78
N THR A 455 -6.20 8.69 9.26
CA THR A 455 -6.79 9.58 8.27
C THR A 455 -6.24 9.24 6.89
N ALA A 456 -7.15 9.01 5.94
CA ALA A 456 -6.84 8.89 4.53
C ALA A 456 -7.31 10.19 3.83
N ASN A 457 -6.39 10.86 3.14
CA ASN A 457 -6.75 12.00 2.28
C ASN A 457 -7.58 11.53 1.10
N ASP A 458 -8.36 12.41 0.46
CA ASP A 458 -9.02 12.14 -0.82
C ASP A 458 -8.04 11.69 -1.94
N ASP A 459 -6.78 12.10 -1.85
CA ASP A 459 -5.67 11.68 -2.69
C ASP A 459 -5.10 10.27 -2.37
N ASP A 460 -5.50 9.63 -1.26
CA ASP A 460 -5.01 8.29 -0.90
C ASP A 460 -5.30 7.30 -2.03
N THR A 461 -4.26 6.65 -2.56
CA THR A 461 -4.37 5.70 -3.71
C THR A 461 -5.24 4.48 -3.40
N GLY A 462 -5.58 4.26 -2.13
CA GLY A 462 -6.57 3.29 -1.68
C GLY A 462 -8.02 3.68 -1.95
N ILE A 463 -8.32 4.96 -2.16
CA ILE A 463 -9.66 5.42 -2.55
C ILE A 463 -9.85 5.17 -4.05
N LYS A 464 -10.90 4.43 -4.38
CA LYS A 464 -11.24 4.09 -5.76
C LYS A 464 -12.46 4.88 -6.21
N TYR A 465 -12.25 5.76 -7.17
CA TYR A 465 -13.28 6.58 -7.77
C TYR A 465 -13.89 5.89 -8.99
N SER A 466 -15.22 5.91 -9.10
CA SER A 466 -15.97 5.41 -10.26
C SER A 466 -16.92 6.47 -10.77
N GLY A 467 -16.83 6.74 -12.08
CA GLY A 467 -17.56 7.81 -12.74
C GLY A 467 -16.63 8.96 -13.17
N SER A 468 -17.20 10.14 -13.36
CA SER A 468 -16.51 11.35 -13.79
C SER A 468 -16.10 12.19 -12.58
N TRP A 469 -14.98 11.81 -11.98
CA TRP A 469 -14.40 12.54 -10.85
C TRP A 469 -13.33 13.53 -11.32
N GLN A 470 -13.23 14.64 -10.60
CA GLN A 470 -12.23 15.67 -10.81
C GLN A 470 -11.58 16.02 -9.47
N ARG A 471 -10.32 16.45 -9.53
CA ARG A 471 -9.56 16.91 -8.38
C ARG A 471 -9.48 18.43 -8.38
N SER A 472 -9.63 19.05 -7.20
CA SER A 472 -9.41 20.48 -6.97
C SER A 472 -8.46 20.65 -5.81
N TYR A 473 -7.41 21.44 -5.96
CA TYR A 473 -6.35 21.63 -4.97
C TYR A 473 -5.93 23.11 -4.89
N ASN A 474 -5.18 23.47 -3.85
CA ASN A 474 -4.82 24.86 -3.54
C ASN A 474 -6.06 25.77 -3.44
N ARG A 475 -7.13 25.26 -2.83
CA ARG A 475 -8.43 25.95 -2.77
C ARG A 475 -8.40 27.16 -1.85
N GLY A 476 -7.53 27.16 -0.84
CA GLY A 476 -7.46 28.18 0.22
C GLY A 476 -8.71 28.18 1.10
N LEU A 477 -9.43 27.05 1.18
CA LEU A 477 -10.73 26.97 1.84
C LEU A 477 -10.66 26.28 3.20
N GLY A 478 -9.56 25.63 3.57
CA GLY A 478 -9.44 24.92 4.85
C GLY A 478 -9.87 23.45 4.79
N ASP A 479 -9.89 22.87 3.60
CA ASP A 479 -9.94 21.43 3.39
C ASP A 479 -8.64 20.78 3.92
N TYR A 480 -8.67 19.49 4.21
CA TYR A 480 -7.50 18.78 4.66
C TYR A 480 -6.52 18.69 3.49
N GLN A 481 -5.25 19.05 3.71
CA GLN A 481 -4.25 19.22 2.65
C GLN A 481 -4.63 20.21 1.53
N ASP A 482 -5.66 21.04 1.74
CA ASP A 482 -6.18 22.06 0.82
C ASP A 482 -6.64 21.52 -0.55
N ASP A 483 -7.16 20.30 -0.57
CA ASP A 483 -7.72 19.63 -1.74
C ASP A 483 -9.02 18.86 -1.47
N VAL A 484 -9.70 18.50 -2.57
CA VAL A 484 -10.89 17.66 -2.62
C VAL A 484 -10.98 16.94 -3.97
N HIS A 485 -11.62 15.78 -3.96
CA HIS A 485 -12.18 15.15 -5.15
C HIS A 485 -13.68 15.40 -5.21
N PHE A 486 -14.19 15.64 -6.41
CA PHE A 486 -15.61 15.92 -6.63
C PHE A 486 -16.15 15.29 -7.89
N THR A 487 -17.47 15.09 -7.90
CA THR A 487 -18.24 14.70 -9.10
C THR A 487 -19.53 15.51 -9.20
N GLN A 488 -19.95 15.77 -10.43
CA GLN A 488 -21.23 16.38 -10.77
C GLN A 488 -22.29 15.35 -11.20
N THR A 489 -21.89 14.14 -11.56
CA THR A 489 -22.74 13.13 -12.16
C THR A 489 -23.40 12.28 -11.08
N ASN A 490 -24.73 12.16 -11.11
CA ASN A 490 -25.42 11.26 -10.18
C ASN A 490 -25.03 9.80 -10.47
N ASP A 491 -25.06 8.98 -9.42
CA ASP A 491 -24.65 7.57 -9.41
C ASP A 491 -23.14 7.32 -9.53
N ASP A 492 -22.33 8.36 -9.74
CA ASP A 492 -20.90 8.31 -9.46
C ASP A 492 -20.67 8.02 -7.96
N TYR A 493 -19.58 7.32 -7.67
CA TYR A 493 -19.25 6.90 -6.32
C TYR A 493 -17.75 6.78 -6.07
N PHE A 494 -17.36 6.80 -4.81
CA PHE A 494 -16.05 6.34 -4.37
C PHE A 494 -16.18 5.16 -3.42
N GLU A 495 -15.16 4.33 -3.37
CA GLU A 495 -15.00 3.19 -2.46
C GLU A 495 -13.67 3.28 -1.72
N TYR A 496 -13.66 2.94 -0.44
CA TYR A 496 -12.44 2.81 0.35
C TYR A 496 -12.52 1.58 1.25
N THR A 497 -11.51 0.73 1.17
CA THR A 497 -11.38 -0.44 2.04
C THR A 497 -10.40 -0.15 3.16
N PHE A 498 -10.84 -0.37 4.40
CA PHE A 498 -10.05 -0.15 5.60
C PHE A 498 -10.10 -1.37 6.52
N ASN A 499 -9.05 -1.60 7.32
CA ASN A 499 -9.14 -2.51 8.46
C ASN A 499 -9.31 -1.71 9.75
N GLY A 500 -10.46 -1.86 10.41
CA GLY A 500 -10.74 -1.12 11.62
C GLY A 500 -12.12 -1.41 12.19
N THR A 501 -12.54 -0.64 13.19
CA THR A 501 -13.82 -0.83 13.89
C THR A 501 -14.82 0.30 13.64
N GLY A 502 -14.48 1.26 12.79
CA GLY A 502 -15.34 2.38 12.46
C GLY A 502 -14.73 3.27 11.39
N VAL A 503 -15.56 4.09 10.74
CA VAL A 503 -15.13 5.05 9.72
C VAL A 503 -16.02 6.30 9.72
N GLU A 504 -15.40 7.44 9.51
CA GLU A 504 -15.99 8.77 9.32
C GLU A 504 -15.74 9.23 7.88
N LEU A 505 -16.78 9.76 7.24
CA LEU A 505 -16.66 10.56 6.02
C LEU A 505 -16.72 12.04 6.39
N ILE A 506 -15.63 12.75 6.11
CA ILE A 506 -15.48 14.17 6.41
C ILE A 506 -15.35 14.93 5.10
N THR A 507 -16.18 15.97 4.95
CA THR A 507 -16.19 16.84 3.77
C THR A 507 -16.82 18.19 4.10
N GLU A 508 -16.89 19.10 3.14
CA GLU A 508 -17.64 20.34 3.28
C GLU A 508 -19.14 20.15 3.01
N LYS A 509 -19.97 20.96 3.66
CA LYS A 509 -21.39 21.11 3.33
C LYS A 509 -21.61 22.47 2.66
N ASP A 510 -22.36 22.50 1.57
CA ASP A 510 -22.60 23.72 0.78
C ASP A 510 -23.96 23.70 0.09
N SER A 511 -24.45 24.87 -0.30
CA SER A 511 -25.76 25.04 -0.96
C SER A 511 -25.85 24.34 -2.33
N SER A 512 -24.70 24.08 -2.96
CA SER A 512 -24.58 23.38 -4.23
C SER A 512 -24.57 21.86 -4.11
N GLN A 513 -24.55 21.30 -2.89
CA GLN A 513 -24.49 19.87 -2.67
C GLN A 513 -25.86 19.27 -2.29
N GLY A 514 -25.94 17.94 -2.15
CA GLY A 514 -27.20 17.24 -1.96
C GLY A 514 -27.07 15.92 -1.22
N ASN A 515 -27.90 14.96 -1.61
CA ASN A 515 -27.97 13.65 -0.97
C ASN A 515 -26.89 12.69 -1.49
N VAL A 516 -26.33 11.91 -0.56
CA VAL A 516 -25.34 10.85 -0.79
C VAL A 516 -25.82 9.57 -0.12
N ASP A 517 -25.91 8.48 -0.88
CA ASP A 517 -26.22 7.17 -0.33
C ASP A 517 -24.96 6.49 0.19
N ILE A 518 -25.03 5.94 1.40
CA ILE A 518 -23.90 5.30 2.06
C ILE A 518 -24.14 3.79 2.17
N TYR A 519 -23.12 3.02 1.81
CA TYR A 519 -23.06 1.58 1.98
C TYR A 519 -21.80 1.22 2.76
N VAL A 520 -21.91 0.22 3.61
CA VAL A 520 -20.76 -0.43 4.25
C VAL A 520 -20.88 -1.91 4.00
N ASP A 521 -19.85 -2.51 3.43
CA ASP A 521 -19.78 -3.91 3.02
C ASP A 521 -20.92 -4.30 2.07
N ASN A 522 -21.18 -3.41 1.09
CA ASN A 522 -22.29 -3.52 0.14
C ASN A 522 -23.70 -3.51 0.77
N VAL A 523 -23.81 -3.23 2.07
CA VAL A 523 -25.10 -3.07 2.76
C VAL A 523 -25.43 -1.59 2.86
N PHE A 524 -26.59 -1.19 2.33
CA PHE A 524 -27.10 0.17 2.45
C PHE A 524 -27.29 0.56 3.92
N LYS A 525 -26.67 1.67 4.33
CA LYS A 525 -26.73 2.20 5.70
C LYS A 525 -27.65 3.41 5.83
N GLY A 526 -27.89 4.13 4.74
CA GLY A 526 -28.79 5.28 4.71
C GLY A 526 -28.34 6.35 3.72
N THR A 527 -29.15 7.40 3.61
CA THR A 527 -28.85 8.59 2.80
C THR A 527 -28.51 9.74 3.74
N VAL A 528 -27.36 10.38 3.50
CA VAL A 528 -26.94 11.60 4.22
C VAL A 528 -27.05 12.81 3.30
N SER A 529 -27.27 13.99 3.88
CA SER A 529 -27.33 15.25 3.13
C SER A 529 -26.11 16.10 3.43
N THR A 530 -25.34 16.42 2.38
CA THR A 530 -24.22 17.36 2.43
C THR A 530 -24.64 18.79 2.06
N TYR A 531 -25.94 19.04 1.91
CA TYR A 531 -26.46 20.39 1.74
C TYR A 531 -26.36 21.21 3.03
N ASN A 532 -25.96 22.47 2.89
CA ASN A 532 -26.22 23.51 3.90
C ASN A 532 -26.37 24.88 3.23
N ALA A 533 -27.22 25.76 3.77
CA ALA A 533 -27.46 27.08 3.17
C ALA A 533 -26.19 27.96 3.10
N THR A 534 -25.26 27.75 4.04
CA THR A 534 -23.94 28.40 4.09
C THR A 534 -22.85 27.35 4.10
N ARG A 535 -21.71 27.64 3.49
CA ARG A 535 -20.57 26.70 3.50
C ARG A 535 -20.10 26.38 4.92
N GLN A 536 -19.89 25.09 5.20
CA GLN A 536 -19.31 24.57 6.43
C GLN A 536 -18.24 23.55 6.07
N LEU A 537 -17.01 23.77 6.51
CA LEU A 537 -15.86 22.95 6.17
C LEU A 537 -15.64 21.87 7.22
N GLN A 538 -14.90 20.80 6.90
CA GLN A 538 -14.49 19.76 7.85
C GLN A 538 -15.67 19.12 8.63
N GLN A 539 -16.81 18.92 7.98
CA GLN A 539 -18.00 18.34 8.60
C GLN A 539 -17.98 16.82 8.48
N THR A 540 -18.18 16.12 9.60
CA THR A 540 -18.47 14.68 9.58
C THR A 540 -19.90 14.49 9.07
N VAL A 541 -20.05 14.05 7.83
CA VAL A 541 -21.37 13.88 7.18
C VAL A 541 -21.91 12.46 7.35
N TYR A 542 -21.04 11.50 7.64
CA TYR A 542 -21.39 10.14 8.01
C TYR A 542 -20.35 9.58 8.98
N ALA A 543 -20.79 8.79 9.95
CA ALA A 543 -19.93 8.03 10.85
C ALA A 543 -20.59 6.70 11.20
N ILE A 544 -19.79 5.64 11.28
CA ILE A 544 -20.18 4.35 11.83
C ILE A 544 -19.08 3.86 12.76
N SER A 545 -19.46 3.29 13.89
CA SER A 545 -18.57 2.67 14.87
C SER A 545 -19.13 1.32 15.29
N GLY A 546 -18.33 0.54 16.03
CA GLY A 546 -18.74 -0.79 16.47
C GLY A 546 -18.78 -1.81 15.32
N LEU A 547 -17.99 -1.61 14.26
CA LEU A 547 -17.73 -2.67 13.30
C LEU A 547 -16.83 -3.73 13.94
N ALA A 548 -16.93 -4.97 13.46
CA ALA A 548 -15.96 -6.00 13.84
C ALA A 548 -14.56 -5.53 13.43
N ASN A 549 -13.50 -5.88 14.18
CA ASN A 549 -12.16 -5.55 13.70
C ASN A 549 -11.85 -6.44 12.50
N GLY A 550 -11.65 -5.81 11.35
CA GLY A 550 -11.38 -6.49 10.09
C GLY A 550 -11.57 -5.56 8.91
N ALA A 551 -11.50 -6.14 7.72
CA ALA A 551 -11.69 -5.42 6.47
C ALA A 551 -13.14 -5.01 6.28
N HIS A 552 -13.34 -3.72 6.00
CA HIS A 552 -14.62 -3.12 5.68
C HIS A 552 -14.49 -2.21 4.46
N THR A 553 -15.53 -2.11 3.65
CA THR A 553 -15.57 -1.20 2.50
C THR A 553 -16.66 -0.14 2.69
N LEU A 554 -16.26 1.12 2.79
CA LEU A 554 -17.17 2.26 2.68
C LEU A 554 -17.39 2.59 1.20
N LYS A 555 -18.65 2.74 0.79
CA LYS A 555 -19.04 3.25 -0.52
C LYS A 555 -20.00 4.42 -0.36
N ALA A 556 -19.74 5.53 -1.03
CA ALA A 556 -20.61 6.69 -1.03
C ALA A 556 -21.00 7.06 -2.47
N VAL A 557 -22.32 7.14 -2.73
CA VAL A 557 -22.89 7.30 -4.07
C VAL A 557 -23.64 8.62 -4.17
N LYS A 558 -23.30 9.47 -5.14
CA LYS A 558 -23.99 10.74 -5.38
C LYS A 558 -25.42 10.51 -5.83
N LYS A 559 -26.41 11.19 -5.21
CA LYS A 559 -27.83 11.08 -5.61
C LYS A 559 -28.47 12.38 -6.07
N SER A 560 -28.02 13.53 -5.56
CA SER A 560 -28.57 14.82 -5.95
C SER A 560 -27.60 15.96 -5.64
N GLY A 561 -28.01 17.20 -5.90
CA GLY A 561 -27.14 18.37 -5.83
C GLY A 561 -26.27 18.51 -7.08
N THR A 562 -25.64 19.68 -7.22
CA THR A 562 -24.67 19.93 -8.30
C THR A 562 -23.39 19.16 -8.05
N TYR A 563 -22.90 19.09 -6.81
CA TYR A 563 -21.65 18.41 -6.47
C TYR A 563 -21.83 17.39 -5.35
N MET A 564 -21.03 16.33 -5.40
CA MET A 564 -20.60 15.54 -4.23
C MET A 564 -19.10 15.70 -4.11
N LEU A 565 -18.62 15.93 -2.88
CA LEU A 565 -17.20 16.07 -2.57
C LEU A 565 -16.77 15.01 -1.56
N VAL A 566 -15.48 14.68 -1.58
CA VAL A 566 -14.76 14.00 -0.51
C VAL A 566 -13.48 14.78 -0.23
N ASP A 567 -13.19 14.95 1.06
CA ASP A 567 -12.00 15.65 1.57
C ASP A 567 -11.13 14.63 2.31
N LYS A 568 -11.68 13.94 3.31
CA LYS A 568 -10.96 12.84 3.96
C LYS A 568 -11.86 11.77 4.55
N LEU A 569 -11.26 10.61 4.78
CA LEU A 569 -11.81 9.54 5.59
C LEU A 569 -10.99 9.40 6.87
N ARG A 570 -11.64 9.05 7.97
CA ARG A 570 -10.95 8.67 9.21
C ARG A 570 -11.50 7.35 9.72
N PHE A 571 -10.65 6.34 9.88
CA PHE A 571 -11.07 5.05 10.43
C PHE A 571 -10.38 4.73 11.74
N SER A 572 -11.09 4.01 12.61
CA SER A 572 -10.63 3.65 13.94
C SER A 572 -9.82 2.36 13.90
N VAL A 573 -8.62 2.39 14.47
CA VAL A 573 -7.79 1.20 14.68
C VAL A 573 -7.91 0.79 16.14
N PRO A 574 -8.34 -0.45 16.44
CA PRO A 574 -8.47 -0.90 17.82
C PRO A 574 -7.09 -0.98 18.47
N ALA A 575 -7.03 -0.64 19.76
CA ALA A 575 -5.80 -0.76 20.51
C ALA A 575 -5.43 -2.23 20.76
N ASP A 576 -4.13 -2.53 20.64
CA ASP A 576 -3.61 -3.82 21.07
C ASP A 576 -3.69 -3.89 22.61
N ILE A 577 -4.29 -4.94 23.16
CA ILE A 577 -4.33 -5.13 24.61
C ILE A 577 -3.12 -5.95 25.03
N ALA A 578 -2.11 -5.30 25.60
CA ALA A 578 -0.97 -5.99 26.19
C ALA A 578 -1.37 -6.70 27.50
N VAL A 579 -0.92 -7.92 27.65
CA VAL A 579 -1.10 -8.81 28.81
C VAL A 579 0.31 -9.19 29.26
N ASN A 580 0.67 -8.77 30.46
CA ASN A 580 2.02 -9.02 30.99
C ASN A 580 2.22 -10.52 31.26
N ASP A 581 3.46 -11.00 31.20
CA ASP A 581 3.85 -12.36 31.58
C ASP A 581 3.40 -12.78 32.99
N THR A 582 3.22 -11.82 33.90
CA THR A 582 2.72 -12.00 35.27
C THR A 582 1.20 -12.08 35.39
N ASP A 583 0.45 -11.89 34.29
CA ASP A 583 -1.01 -11.96 34.32
C ASP A 583 -1.49 -13.37 34.73
N THR A 584 -2.38 -13.42 35.72
CA THR A 584 -2.91 -14.66 36.29
C THR A 584 -3.67 -15.56 35.31
N SER A 585 -4.07 -15.04 34.15
CA SER A 585 -4.70 -15.80 33.08
C SER A 585 -3.71 -16.57 32.19
N ILE A 586 -2.40 -16.32 32.35
CA ILE A 586 -1.33 -17.08 31.70
C ILE A 586 -1.00 -18.29 32.57
N THR A 587 -0.95 -19.46 31.92
CA THR A 587 -0.61 -20.72 32.55
C THR A 587 0.77 -21.19 32.08
N TYR A 588 1.65 -21.45 33.04
CA TYR A 588 2.99 -21.97 32.79
C TYR A 588 3.06 -23.43 33.20
N SER A 589 3.50 -24.30 32.29
CA SER A 589 3.68 -25.73 32.53
C SER A 589 5.15 -26.10 32.54
N GLY A 590 5.54 -26.87 33.56
CA GLY A 590 6.91 -27.25 33.84
C GLY A 590 7.60 -26.29 34.81
N SER A 591 8.93 -26.20 34.74
CA SER A 591 9.74 -25.35 35.61
C SER A 591 9.99 -23.98 34.97
N TRP A 592 9.42 -22.95 35.57
CA TRP A 592 9.53 -21.56 35.14
C TRP A 592 10.05 -20.68 36.27
N THR A 593 10.79 -19.65 35.91
CA THR A 593 11.35 -18.67 36.84
C THR A 593 10.93 -17.28 36.40
N TYR A 594 10.38 -16.51 37.33
CA TYR A 594 10.13 -15.08 37.16
C TYR A 594 11.40 -14.27 37.43
N ASN A 595 11.61 -13.21 36.65
CA ASN A 595 12.70 -12.28 36.84
C ASN A 595 12.25 -10.85 36.48
N GLY A 596 12.15 -9.98 37.49
CA GLY A 596 11.73 -8.59 37.31
C GLY A 596 12.85 -7.57 37.56
N SER A 597 12.60 -6.32 37.17
CA SER A 597 13.54 -5.19 37.30
C SER A 597 14.87 -5.42 36.57
N ARG A 598 14.77 -5.93 35.34
CA ARG A 598 15.95 -6.41 34.60
C ARG A 598 16.73 -5.29 33.92
N GLY A 599 16.09 -4.16 33.65
CA GLY A 599 16.68 -3.00 32.99
C GLY A 599 16.98 -3.20 31.51
N PHE A 600 16.37 -4.19 30.85
CA PHE A 600 16.57 -4.47 29.42
C PHE A 600 15.47 -3.85 28.54
N GLY A 601 14.44 -3.25 29.15
CA GLY A 601 13.33 -2.63 28.42
C GLY A 601 12.24 -3.63 28.03
N ASP A 602 12.11 -4.74 28.76
CA ASP A 602 10.97 -5.66 28.68
C ASP A 602 9.66 -4.91 29.06
N TYR A 603 8.51 -5.42 28.63
CA TYR A 603 7.22 -4.86 29.07
C TYR A 603 7.10 -4.99 30.59
N GLN A 604 6.82 -3.87 31.29
CA GLN A 604 6.87 -3.79 32.76
C GLN A 604 8.23 -4.15 33.41
N ASP A 605 9.29 -4.27 32.60
CA ASP A 605 10.67 -4.61 32.97
C ASP A 605 10.81 -5.98 33.68
N ASP A 606 9.95 -6.93 33.32
CA ASP A 606 9.94 -8.31 33.83
C ASP A 606 9.75 -9.38 32.74
N VAL A 607 10.10 -10.63 33.08
CA VAL A 607 9.91 -11.81 32.23
C VAL A 607 9.71 -13.08 33.05
N HIS A 608 9.03 -14.06 32.46
CA HIS A 608 9.06 -15.46 32.86
C HIS A 608 9.92 -16.22 31.87
N TYR A 609 10.84 -17.05 32.37
CA TYR A 609 11.69 -17.85 31.50
C TYR A 609 11.76 -19.31 31.94
N THR A 610 12.16 -20.16 30.99
CA THR A 610 12.46 -21.56 31.24
C THR A 610 13.67 -22.03 30.43
N SER A 611 14.47 -22.92 31.02
CA SER A 611 15.61 -23.57 30.37
C SER A 611 15.32 -25.00 29.89
N THR A 612 14.14 -25.53 30.20
CA THR A 612 13.80 -26.94 29.94
C THR A 612 12.94 -27.05 28.68
N ASN A 613 13.41 -27.83 27.70
CA ASN A 613 12.64 -28.09 26.48
C ASN A 613 11.31 -28.79 26.80
N ASN A 614 10.29 -28.50 25.99
CA ASN A 614 8.88 -28.93 26.14
C ASN A 614 8.10 -28.27 27.28
N ASN A 615 8.72 -27.42 28.11
CA ASN A 615 7.95 -26.50 28.94
C ASN A 615 7.21 -25.51 28.04
N TYR A 616 6.05 -25.05 28.51
CA TYR A 616 5.20 -24.17 27.71
C TYR A 616 4.50 -23.12 28.55
N ALA A 617 4.20 -21.99 27.92
CA ALA A 617 3.28 -20.97 28.39
C ALA A 617 2.01 -21.02 27.53
N GLN A 618 0.85 -20.80 28.13
CA GLN A 618 -0.44 -20.84 27.46
C GLN A 618 -1.36 -19.75 27.98
N TYR A 619 -1.97 -19.00 27.05
CA TYR A 619 -2.85 -17.88 27.35
C TYR A 619 -4.14 -17.97 26.54
N THR A 620 -5.28 -17.83 27.21
CA THR A 620 -6.62 -17.83 26.59
C THR A 620 -7.16 -16.41 26.54
N PHE A 621 -7.50 -15.95 25.34
CA PHE A 621 -7.96 -14.60 25.07
C PHE A 621 -9.33 -14.60 24.39
N ASN A 622 -10.04 -13.48 24.47
CA ASN A 622 -11.21 -13.22 23.64
C ASN A 622 -10.85 -12.13 22.63
N GLY A 623 -10.84 -12.46 21.34
CA GLY A 623 -10.38 -11.55 20.31
C GLY A 623 -10.44 -12.17 18.92
N THR A 624 -9.80 -11.50 17.97
CA THR A 624 -9.65 -11.93 16.57
C THR A 624 -8.19 -12.20 16.22
N GLY A 625 -7.30 -12.19 17.21
CA GLY A 625 -5.89 -12.50 17.03
C GLY A 625 -5.05 -12.24 18.27
N VAL A 626 -3.79 -12.63 18.19
CA VAL A 626 -2.81 -12.48 19.28
C VAL A 626 -1.41 -12.36 18.72
N GLU A 627 -0.57 -11.60 19.41
CA GLU A 627 0.85 -11.42 19.15
C GLU A 627 1.65 -11.81 20.40
N LEU A 628 2.74 -12.54 20.20
CA LEU A 628 3.72 -12.89 21.23
C LEU A 628 4.88 -11.91 21.15
N ILE A 629 5.09 -11.20 22.25
CA ILE A 629 6.22 -10.30 22.47
C ILE A 629 7.22 -10.99 23.40
N THR A 630 8.48 -11.00 23.01
CA THR A 630 9.59 -11.54 23.81
C THR A 630 10.92 -10.92 23.37
N GLU A 631 12.01 -11.32 24.01
CA GLU A 631 13.35 -10.97 23.57
C GLU A 631 13.83 -11.88 22.43
N LYS A 632 14.76 -11.39 21.61
CA LYS A 632 15.65 -12.25 20.80
C LYS A 632 17.09 -12.08 21.25
N GLU A 633 17.79 -13.17 21.53
CA GLU A 633 19.18 -13.12 22.01
C GLU A 633 19.93 -14.45 21.76
N SER A 634 21.24 -14.47 22.03
CA SER A 634 22.11 -15.57 21.57
C SER A 634 21.95 -16.83 22.40
N GLY A 635 21.46 -16.71 23.64
CA GLY A 635 21.09 -17.83 24.52
C GLY A 635 19.72 -18.44 24.21
N GLN A 636 18.93 -17.85 23.32
CA GLN A 636 17.61 -18.37 22.95
C GLN A 636 17.65 -19.30 21.73
N GLY A 637 16.51 -19.89 21.38
CA GLY A 637 16.41 -20.86 20.29
C GLY A 637 14.99 -20.93 19.75
N ASP A 638 14.58 -22.12 19.33
CA ASP A 638 13.31 -22.30 18.65
C ASP A 638 12.16 -22.56 19.62
N ILE A 639 10.99 -22.03 19.26
CA ILE A 639 9.72 -22.21 19.96
C ILE A 639 8.66 -22.70 18.96
N ASP A 640 7.83 -23.65 19.38
CA ASP A 640 6.66 -24.08 18.62
C ASP A 640 5.44 -23.27 19.07
N ILE A 641 4.67 -22.79 18.10
CA ILE A 641 3.44 -22.03 18.33
C ILE A 641 2.22 -22.87 17.97
N TYR A 642 1.22 -22.86 18.85
CA TYR A 642 -0.09 -23.46 18.64
C TYR A 642 -1.18 -22.42 18.88
N ILE A 643 -2.22 -22.46 18.06
CA ILE A 643 -3.46 -21.71 18.27
C ILE A 643 -4.60 -22.71 18.32
N ASP A 644 -5.38 -22.69 19.39
CA ASP A 644 -6.48 -23.63 19.65
C ASP A 644 -6.04 -25.10 19.53
N ASN A 645 -4.84 -25.39 20.05
CA ASN A 645 -4.14 -26.68 19.96
C ASN A 645 -3.75 -27.13 18.53
N VAL A 646 -3.89 -26.26 17.53
CA VAL A 646 -3.41 -26.51 16.17
C VAL A 646 -2.01 -25.90 16.00
N PHE A 647 -1.05 -26.71 15.60
CA PHE A 647 0.32 -26.25 15.33
C PHE A 647 0.33 -25.24 14.18
N LYS A 648 1.01 -24.11 14.40
CA LYS A 648 1.12 -23.01 13.42
C LYS A 648 2.51 -22.86 12.83
N GLY A 649 3.54 -23.30 13.53
CA GLY A 649 4.91 -23.23 13.05
C GLY A 649 5.92 -23.16 14.19
N THR A 650 7.18 -23.25 13.80
CA THR A 650 8.33 -23.05 14.68
C THR A 650 8.95 -21.69 14.37
N VAL A 651 9.23 -20.92 15.41
CA VAL A 651 9.84 -19.59 15.31
C VAL A 651 11.17 -19.61 16.04
N SER A 652 12.20 -19.01 15.47
CA SER A 652 13.48 -18.83 16.16
C SER A 652 13.51 -17.51 16.92
N THR A 653 13.77 -17.56 18.22
CA THR A 653 14.02 -16.37 19.06
C THR A 653 15.52 -16.11 19.26
N TYR A 654 16.37 -16.74 18.44
CA TYR A 654 17.80 -16.43 18.40
C TYR A 654 18.07 -15.08 17.75
N ASN A 655 19.00 -14.32 18.32
CA ASN A 655 19.70 -13.24 17.63
C ASN A 655 21.12 -13.07 18.20
N ALA A 656 22.09 -12.67 17.38
CA ALA A 656 23.48 -12.52 17.83
C ALA A 656 23.62 -11.46 18.95
N THR A 657 22.82 -10.40 18.87
CA THR A 657 22.69 -9.36 19.90
C THR A 657 21.33 -9.42 20.56
N ARG A 658 21.22 -8.93 21.80
CA ARG A 658 19.94 -8.87 22.50
C ARG A 658 19.06 -7.77 21.91
N LEU A 659 17.82 -8.14 21.58
CA LEU A 659 16.74 -7.25 21.15
C LEU A 659 15.55 -7.50 22.07
N THR A 660 14.99 -6.46 22.68
CA THR A 660 13.82 -6.57 23.58
C THR A 660 12.53 -6.14 22.88
N GLN A 661 11.37 -6.51 23.44
CA GLN A 661 10.04 -6.25 22.88
C GLN A 661 9.85 -6.64 21.40
N GLN A 662 10.42 -7.78 20.98
CA GLN A 662 10.32 -8.26 19.61
C GLN A 662 9.01 -9.02 19.39
N SER A 663 8.32 -8.72 18.30
CA SER A 663 7.20 -9.52 17.82
C SER A 663 7.73 -10.77 17.14
N VAL A 664 7.72 -11.90 17.85
CA VAL A 664 8.24 -13.16 17.31
C VAL A 664 7.15 -13.98 16.64
N TYR A 665 5.88 -13.77 17.01
CA TYR A 665 4.75 -14.40 16.34
C TYR A 665 3.51 -13.51 16.43
N ARG A 666 2.76 -13.39 15.34
CA ARG A 666 1.46 -12.73 15.33
C ARG A 666 0.49 -13.50 14.44
N ILE A 667 -0.75 -13.64 14.89
CA ILE A 667 -1.86 -14.13 14.08
C ILE A 667 -3.04 -13.17 14.23
N SER A 668 -3.73 -12.89 13.13
CA SER A 668 -4.95 -12.09 13.07
C SER A 668 -5.98 -12.76 12.17
N GLY A 669 -7.22 -12.27 12.17
CA GLY A 669 -8.30 -12.83 11.34
C GLY A 669 -8.90 -14.12 11.90
N LEU A 670 -8.67 -14.42 13.19
CA LEU A 670 -9.45 -15.43 13.89
C LEU A 670 -10.90 -14.96 13.99
N THR A 671 -11.83 -15.92 14.06
CA THR A 671 -13.24 -15.64 14.35
C THR A 671 -13.35 -14.86 15.66
N SER A 672 -14.27 -13.92 15.77
CA SER A 672 -14.47 -13.25 17.07
C SER A 672 -14.92 -14.26 18.12
N GLY A 673 -14.12 -14.44 19.18
CA GLY A 673 -14.44 -15.41 20.22
C GLY A 673 -13.26 -15.74 21.11
N SER A 674 -13.40 -16.82 21.88
CA SER A 674 -12.36 -17.33 22.77
C SER A 674 -11.37 -18.19 21.98
N HIS A 675 -10.09 -17.90 22.14
CA HIS A 675 -8.97 -18.58 21.51
C HIS A 675 -7.84 -18.81 22.52
N THR A 676 -6.96 -19.76 22.23
CA THR A 676 -5.81 -20.06 23.09
C THR A 676 -4.53 -20.11 22.29
N ILE A 677 -3.53 -19.30 22.69
CA ILE A 677 -2.15 -19.45 22.23
C ILE A 677 -1.36 -20.31 23.20
N LYS A 678 -0.56 -21.23 22.66
CA LYS A 678 0.40 -22.04 23.43
C LYS A 678 1.77 -21.98 22.78
N VAL A 679 2.78 -21.67 23.59
CA VAL A 679 4.17 -21.44 23.18
C VAL A 679 5.04 -22.49 23.85
N VAL A 680 5.72 -23.34 23.08
CA VAL A 680 6.47 -24.50 23.59
C VAL A 680 7.95 -24.37 23.28
N LYS A 681 8.82 -24.48 24.29
CA LYS A 681 10.28 -24.40 24.08
C LYS A 681 10.80 -25.63 23.35
N LYS A 682 11.64 -25.46 22.33
CA LYS A 682 12.23 -26.57 21.54
C LYS A 682 13.75 -26.64 21.64
N SER A 683 14.44 -25.52 21.51
CA SER A 683 15.90 -25.47 21.54
C SER A 683 16.40 -24.24 22.30
N GLY A 684 17.71 -23.94 22.25
CA GLY A 684 18.33 -22.84 22.98
C GLY A 684 18.53 -23.11 24.48
N THR A 685 19.21 -22.18 25.16
CA THR A 685 19.40 -22.21 26.61
C THR A 685 18.14 -21.76 27.33
N TYR A 686 17.45 -20.73 26.80
CA TYR A 686 16.25 -20.14 27.40
C TYR A 686 15.12 -20.00 26.39
N MET A 687 13.88 -20.00 26.89
CA MET A 687 12.71 -19.40 26.26
C MET A 687 12.16 -18.39 27.25
N LEU A 688 11.87 -17.18 26.78
CA LEU A 688 11.32 -16.10 27.59
C LEU A 688 9.92 -15.73 27.10
N ILE A 689 9.06 -15.32 28.02
CA ILE A 689 7.77 -14.69 27.76
C ILE A 689 7.82 -13.32 28.44
N ASP A 690 7.56 -12.28 27.65
CA ASP A 690 7.50 -10.88 28.08
C ASP A 690 6.04 -10.42 28.08
N ALA A 691 5.35 -10.48 26.94
CA ALA A 691 3.93 -10.16 26.89
C ALA A 691 3.17 -10.86 25.76
N PHE A 692 1.84 -10.90 25.88
CA PHE A 692 0.93 -11.15 24.77
C PHE A 692 0.17 -9.86 24.42
N LYS A 693 -0.03 -9.58 23.14
CA LYS A 693 -0.92 -8.50 22.68
C LYS A 693 -2.15 -9.12 22.03
N VAL A 694 -3.33 -8.91 22.61
CA VAL A 694 -4.59 -9.40 22.06
C VAL A 694 -5.17 -8.40 21.09
N ILE A 695 -5.49 -8.88 19.89
CA ILE A 695 -6.21 -8.12 18.87
C ILE A 695 -7.70 -8.34 19.16
N THR A 696 -8.42 -7.28 19.51
CA THR A 696 -9.86 -7.36 19.84
C THR A 696 -10.72 -6.57 18.88
N ASN A 697 -12.04 -6.83 18.91
CA ASN A 697 -13.05 -6.01 18.24
C ASN A 697 -13.51 -4.83 19.10
N LYS A 698 -12.94 -4.63 20.30
CA LYS A 698 -13.36 -3.54 21.18
C LYS A 698 -12.86 -2.22 20.60
N THR A 699 -13.75 -1.25 20.47
CA THR A 699 -13.39 0.11 20.06
C THR A 699 -13.03 0.91 21.29
N GLN A 700 -11.80 1.43 21.36
CA GLN A 700 -11.39 2.32 22.44
C GLN A 700 -11.72 3.77 22.08
N ILE A 701 -12.39 4.45 23.00
CA ILE A 701 -12.86 5.84 22.88
C ILE A 701 -12.00 6.68 23.81
N ASN A 702 -11.26 7.64 23.28
CA ASN A 702 -10.44 8.53 24.11
C ASN A 702 -11.32 9.52 24.86
N ASN A 703 -10.87 10.01 26.02
CA ASN A 703 -11.57 11.06 26.76
C ASN A 703 -11.75 12.37 25.95
N THR A 704 -10.96 12.62 24.90
CA THR A 704 -11.11 13.80 24.03
C THR A 704 -12.04 13.58 22.82
N ASP A 705 -12.59 12.37 22.63
CA ASP A 705 -13.44 12.09 21.46
C ASP A 705 -14.74 12.88 21.49
N ALA A 706 -15.12 13.46 20.34
CA ALA A 706 -16.27 14.35 20.20
C ALA A 706 -17.62 13.71 20.55
N GLY A 707 -17.70 12.38 20.63
CA GLY A 707 -18.89 11.65 21.06
C GLY A 707 -19.13 11.66 22.57
N LEU A 708 -18.14 12.05 23.38
CA LEU A 708 -18.28 12.19 24.83
C LEU A 708 -18.90 13.53 25.20
N THR A 709 -19.91 13.50 26.05
CA THR A 709 -20.51 14.71 26.61
C THR A 709 -20.18 14.82 28.09
N TYR A 710 -19.51 15.92 28.44
CA TYR A 710 -19.17 16.26 29.81
C TYR A 710 -20.16 17.27 30.37
N SER A 711 -20.69 16.99 31.57
CA SER A 711 -21.56 17.91 32.30
C SER A 711 -20.93 18.30 33.62
N GLY A 712 -20.87 19.62 33.85
CA GLY A 712 -20.23 20.22 35.02
C GLY A 712 -18.86 20.83 34.70
N ALA A 713 -18.01 20.96 35.73
CA ALA A 713 -16.70 21.58 35.62
C ALA A 713 -15.62 20.53 35.39
N TRP A 714 -15.34 20.26 34.11
CA TRP A 714 -14.30 19.33 33.69
C TRP A 714 -13.05 20.05 33.20
N SER A 715 -11.90 19.40 33.33
CA SER A 715 -10.61 19.88 32.83
C SER A 715 -9.84 18.74 32.18
N LEU A 716 -9.17 19.04 31.07
CA LEU A 716 -8.24 18.14 30.40
C LEU A 716 -6.85 18.29 31.02
N ASN A 717 -6.17 17.17 31.23
CA ASN A 717 -4.77 17.15 31.65
C ASN A 717 -3.99 16.17 30.75
N GLY A 718 -3.17 16.71 29.86
CA GLY A 718 -2.37 15.93 28.90
C GLY A 718 -0.89 15.83 29.28
N ASN A 719 -0.16 14.95 28.59
CA ASN A 719 1.27 14.71 28.72
C ASN A 719 1.73 14.28 30.12
N ARG A 720 0.94 13.44 30.79
CA ARG A 720 1.13 13.15 32.21
C ARG A 720 2.20 12.10 32.52
N GLY A 721 2.50 11.23 31.57
CA GLY A 721 3.54 10.20 31.67
C GLY A 721 3.19 9.03 32.58
N PHE A 722 1.90 8.82 32.90
CA PHE A 722 1.46 7.78 33.83
C PHE A 722 0.94 6.50 33.16
N GLY A 723 0.96 6.43 31.81
CA GLY A 723 0.47 5.27 31.07
C GLY A 723 -1.02 5.34 30.71
N ASP A 724 -1.62 6.54 30.80
CA ASP A 724 -2.98 6.83 30.32
C ASP A 724 -3.06 6.66 28.79
N PHE A 725 -4.25 6.30 28.28
CA PHE A 725 -4.49 6.23 26.84
C PHE A 725 -4.30 7.63 26.22
N ASN A 726 -3.55 7.72 25.12
CA ASN A 726 -3.08 8.98 24.53
C ASN A 726 -2.35 9.94 25.48
N ASN A 727 -1.91 9.44 26.64
CA ASN A 727 -1.20 10.21 27.66
C ASN A 727 -2.00 11.42 28.18
N ASP A 728 -3.33 11.35 28.16
CA ASP A 728 -4.24 12.39 28.64
C ASP A 728 -5.39 11.84 29.51
N VAL A 729 -5.99 12.70 30.33
CA VAL A 729 -7.23 12.40 31.08
C VAL A 729 -8.13 13.64 31.14
N HIS A 730 -9.44 13.41 31.14
CA HIS A 730 -10.39 14.41 31.63
C HIS A 730 -10.71 14.16 33.10
N PHE A 731 -10.80 15.22 33.89
CA PHE A 731 -11.14 15.12 35.31
C PHE A 731 -12.13 16.16 35.79
N THR A 732 -12.82 15.82 36.87
CA THR A 732 -13.65 16.75 37.65
C THR A 732 -13.43 16.54 39.15
N GLN A 733 -13.48 17.65 39.91
CA GLN A 733 -13.44 17.64 41.38
C GLN A 733 -14.84 17.71 42.00
N THR A 734 -15.86 18.07 41.21
CA THR A 734 -17.20 18.39 41.71
C THR A 734 -18.08 17.15 41.74
N ASN A 735 -18.68 16.83 42.89
CA ASN A 735 -19.62 15.72 42.99
C ASN A 735 -20.87 15.98 42.14
N ASN A 736 -21.40 14.93 41.54
CA ASN A 736 -22.51 14.90 40.57
C ASN A 736 -22.18 15.43 39.17
N ASP A 737 -20.96 15.91 38.91
CA ASP A 737 -20.48 16.03 37.55
C ASP A 737 -20.44 14.64 36.90
N TYR A 738 -20.70 14.58 35.61
CA TYR A 738 -20.78 13.32 34.89
C TYR A 738 -20.22 13.41 33.47
N VAL A 739 -19.84 12.25 32.96
CA VAL A 739 -19.54 12.03 31.56
C VAL A 739 -20.51 11.01 31.00
N GLN A 740 -20.94 11.22 29.76
CA GLN A 740 -21.89 10.36 29.06
C GLN A 740 -21.40 10.05 27.64
N TYR A 741 -21.67 8.83 27.20
CA TYR A 741 -21.34 8.35 25.86
C TYR A 741 -22.48 7.51 25.28
N ALA A 742 -22.89 7.80 24.04
CA ALA A 742 -23.81 6.96 23.29
C ALA A 742 -23.01 5.96 22.45
N PHE A 743 -23.33 4.67 22.53
CA PHE A 743 -22.63 3.61 21.81
C PHE A 743 -23.60 2.63 21.17
N THR A 744 -23.16 1.96 20.10
CA THR A 744 -23.86 0.79 19.56
C THR A 744 -23.02 -0.43 19.87
N GLY A 745 -23.62 -1.43 20.53
CA GLY A 745 -22.98 -2.73 20.69
C GLY A 745 -23.51 -3.54 21.87
N THR A 746 -22.76 -4.58 22.25
CA THR A 746 -23.18 -5.56 23.26
C THR A 746 -22.50 -5.37 24.63
N GLY A 747 -21.60 -4.41 24.78
CA GLY A 747 -20.95 -4.14 26.05
C GLY A 747 -20.12 -2.86 26.07
N ILE A 748 -19.76 -2.40 27.27
CA ILE A 748 -18.87 -1.26 27.46
C ILE A 748 -18.04 -1.41 28.74
N GLU A 749 -16.81 -0.90 28.68
CA GLU A 749 -15.86 -0.80 29.79
C GLU A 749 -15.55 0.65 30.08
N TYR A 750 -15.44 0.98 31.37
CA TYR A 750 -14.93 2.25 31.85
C TYR A 750 -13.52 2.07 32.37
N ILE A 751 -12.61 2.83 31.76
CA ILE A 751 -11.18 2.75 32.00
C ILE A 751 -10.72 4.08 32.59
N THR A 752 -10.02 3.98 33.69
CA THR A 752 -9.49 5.12 34.44
C THR A 752 -8.31 4.65 35.28
N GLU A 753 -7.63 5.57 35.92
CA GLU A 753 -6.68 5.20 36.97
C GLU A 753 -7.41 4.78 38.24
N LYS A 754 -6.74 4.02 39.10
CA LYS A 754 -7.11 3.93 40.52
C LYS A 754 -6.01 4.51 41.37
N GLU A 755 -6.34 5.46 42.26
CA GLU A 755 -5.35 6.07 43.15
C GLU A 755 -6.02 6.73 44.38
N ALA A 756 -5.21 7.28 45.29
CA ALA A 756 -5.65 7.65 46.63
C ALA A 756 -6.57 8.88 46.67
N GLY A 757 -6.49 9.77 45.67
CA GLY A 757 -7.34 10.94 45.51
C GLY A 757 -8.70 10.67 44.88
N GLN A 758 -8.91 9.47 44.32
CA GLN A 758 -10.18 9.08 43.70
C GLN A 758 -11.15 8.43 44.68
N GLY A 759 -12.42 8.34 44.29
CA GLY A 759 -13.50 7.83 45.15
C GLY A 759 -14.52 7.01 44.38
N ASP A 760 -15.76 7.06 44.81
CA ASP A 760 -16.84 6.28 44.23
C ASP A 760 -17.50 7.02 43.07
N VAL A 761 -17.90 6.24 42.07
CA VAL A 761 -18.68 6.71 40.92
C VAL A 761 -19.94 5.87 40.76
N ASP A 762 -21.04 6.48 40.34
CA ASP A 762 -22.25 5.75 39.96
C ASP A 762 -22.25 5.51 38.45
N ILE A 763 -22.60 4.28 38.07
CA ILE A 763 -22.65 3.82 36.68
C ILE A 763 -24.11 3.65 36.26
N TYR A 764 -24.44 4.16 35.07
CA TYR A 764 -25.75 4.02 34.45
C TYR A 764 -25.61 3.49 33.01
N ILE A 765 -26.53 2.61 32.61
CA ILE A 765 -26.74 2.21 31.21
C ILE A 765 -28.19 2.53 30.86
N ASP A 766 -28.41 3.25 29.77
CA ASP A 766 -29.74 3.67 29.30
C ASP A 766 -30.53 4.41 30.39
N ASN A 767 -29.82 5.27 31.13
CA ASN A 767 -30.31 5.98 32.32
C ASN A 767 -30.79 5.09 33.48
N VAL A 768 -30.54 3.78 33.42
CA VAL A 768 -30.78 2.84 34.51
C VAL A 768 -29.51 2.65 35.32
N PHE A 769 -29.59 2.90 36.64
CA PHE A 769 -28.48 2.67 37.57
C PHE A 769 -28.05 1.19 37.54
N LYS A 770 -26.75 0.95 37.48
CA LYS A 770 -26.17 -0.40 37.45
C LYS A 770 -25.36 -0.71 38.70
N ALA A 771 -24.43 0.17 39.06
CA ALA A 771 -23.54 -0.05 40.20
C ALA A 771 -22.93 1.25 40.70
N THR A 772 -22.50 1.26 41.95
CA THR A 772 -21.50 2.19 42.47
C THR A 772 -20.16 1.48 42.48
N VAL A 773 -19.13 2.11 41.93
CA VAL A 773 -17.80 1.52 41.71
C VAL A 773 -16.76 2.40 42.38
N SER A 774 -15.88 1.78 43.16
CA SER A 774 -14.78 2.51 43.80
C SER A 774 -13.54 2.56 42.90
N THR A 775 -13.08 3.77 42.62
CA THR A 775 -11.85 4.05 41.87
C THR A 775 -10.66 4.35 42.78
N TYR A 776 -10.83 4.18 44.10
CA TYR A 776 -9.74 4.33 45.06
C TYR A 776 -8.72 3.17 44.97
N ASN A 777 -7.44 3.51 45.09
CA ASN A 777 -6.39 2.57 45.48
C ASN A 777 -5.27 3.29 46.24
N ALA A 778 -4.60 2.59 47.17
CA ALA A 778 -3.53 3.21 47.97
C ALA A 778 -2.31 3.61 47.12
N THR A 779 -2.02 2.87 46.05
CA THR A 779 -1.00 3.17 45.05
C THR A 779 -1.65 3.47 43.70
N ARG A 780 -1.03 4.33 42.89
CA ARG A 780 -1.54 4.64 41.56
C ARG A 780 -1.40 3.42 40.64
N LEU A 781 -2.51 3.05 40.01
CA LEU A 781 -2.59 2.06 38.94
C LEU A 781 -3.26 2.72 37.75
N ALA A 782 -2.54 2.95 36.66
CA ALA A 782 -3.11 3.53 35.44
C ALA A 782 -3.83 2.47 34.59
N ASN A 783 -4.67 2.91 33.66
CA ASN A 783 -5.32 2.07 32.65
C ASN A 783 -6.09 0.87 33.23
N GLN A 784 -6.91 1.11 34.26
CA GLN A 784 -7.69 0.09 34.95
C GLN A 784 -9.12 0.04 34.44
N VAL A 785 -9.59 -1.15 34.05
CA VAL A 785 -11.02 -1.38 33.85
C VAL A 785 -11.69 -1.39 35.23
N VAL A 786 -12.30 -0.27 35.61
CA VAL A 786 -12.97 -0.18 36.92
C VAL A 786 -14.42 -0.67 36.84
N TYR A 787 -15.02 -0.64 35.66
CA TYR A 787 -16.33 -1.22 35.42
C TYR A 787 -16.42 -1.84 34.03
N GLN A 788 -17.15 -2.94 33.93
CA GLN A 788 -17.48 -3.60 32.67
C GLN A 788 -18.93 -4.08 32.71
N ILE A 789 -19.63 -3.93 31.59
CA ILE A 789 -20.89 -4.63 31.33
C ILE A 789 -20.83 -5.29 29.95
N THR A 790 -21.29 -6.55 29.89
CA THR A 790 -21.38 -7.35 28.67
C THR A 790 -22.77 -7.97 28.55
N GLY A 791 -23.09 -8.54 27.38
CA GLY A 791 -24.35 -9.22 27.14
C GLY A 791 -25.56 -8.28 27.00
N LEU A 792 -25.31 -7.00 26.69
CA LEU A 792 -26.36 -6.11 26.24
C LEU A 792 -26.92 -6.61 24.90
N THR A 793 -28.20 -6.33 24.66
CA THR A 793 -28.81 -6.59 23.35
C THR A 793 -28.07 -5.78 22.29
N SER A 794 -27.65 -6.39 21.18
CA SER A 794 -27.03 -5.64 20.09
C SER A 794 -27.94 -4.50 19.64
N GLY A 795 -27.46 -3.27 19.75
CA GLY A 795 -28.25 -2.06 19.52
C GLY A 795 -27.62 -0.81 20.15
N SER A 796 -28.34 0.30 20.07
CA SER A 796 -27.90 1.59 20.62
C SER A 796 -28.15 1.66 22.13
N HIS A 797 -27.14 2.12 22.86
CA HIS A 797 -27.12 2.28 24.31
C HIS A 797 -26.49 3.62 24.73
N THR A 798 -26.72 4.03 25.97
CA THR A 798 -26.05 5.18 26.61
C THR A 798 -25.33 4.73 27.87
N PHE A 799 -24.05 5.04 27.99
CA PHE A 799 -23.24 4.86 29.19
C PHE A 799 -23.03 6.19 29.90
N LYS A 800 -23.20 6.22 31.22
CA LYS A 800 -22.98 7.44 32.03
C LYS A 800 -22.29 7.11 33.35
N VAL A 801 -21.27 7.90 33.68
CA VAL A 801 -20.50 7.81 34.93
C VAL A 801 -20.64 9.12 35.70
N VAL A 802 -21.06 9.03 36.97
CA VAL A 802 -21.32 10.20 37.82
C VAL A 802 -20.41 10.18 39.04
N LYS A 803 -19.67 11.26 39.29
CA LYS A 803 -18.80 11.37 40.48
C LYS A 803 -19.63 11.42 41.76
N LYS A 804 -19.29 10.63 42.78
CA LYS A 804 -19.99 10.63 44.08
C LYS A 804 -19.11 11.06 45.24
N THR A 805 -17.90 10.52 45.34
CA THR A 805 -16.96 10.81 46.43
C THR A 805 -15.53 11.00 45.90
N GLY A 806 -14.55 11.15 46.80
CA GLY A 806 -13.16 11.41 46.44
C GLY A 806 -12.87 12.88 46.07
N THR A 807 -11.59 13.20 45.95
CA THR A 807 -11.10 14.54 45.57
C THR A 807 -11.37 14.82 44.09
N TYR A 808 -11.23 13.81 43.23
CA TYR A 808 -11.55 13.90 41.80
C TYR A 808 -12.06 12.56 41.25
N MET A 809 -12.69 12.62 40.08
CA MET A 809 -12.98 11.48 39.19
C MET A 809 -12.24 11.72 37.88
N LEU A 810 -11.60 10.69 37.34
CA LEU A 810 -10.91 10.72 36.06
C LEU A 810 -11.69 9.89 35.01
N LEU A 811 -11.66 10.32 33.76
CA LEU A 811 -11.89 9.46 32.61
C LEU A 811 -10.62 9.45 31.77
N ASP A 812 -10.07 8.25 31.60
CA ASP A 812 -8.98 7.98 30.67
C ASP A 812 -9.59 7.57 29.31
N SER A 813 -10.30 6.45 29.27
CA SER A 813 -10.97 5.99 28.05
C SER A 813 -12.17 5.08 28.32
N LEU A 814 -12.96 4.80 27.28
CA LEU A 814 -13.99 3.75 27.28
C LEU A 814 -13.60 2.66 26.28
N ARG A 815 -14.02 1.41 26.50
CA ARG A 815 -13.96 0.37 25.46
C ARG A 815 -15.33 -0.23 25.18
N VAL A 816 -15.81 -0.02 23.97
CA VAL A 816 -17.09 -0.56 23.49
C VAL A 816 -16.86 -1.93 22.88
N THR A 817 -17.68 -2.89 23.27
CA THR A 817 -17.80 -4.17 22.55
C THR A 817 -18.93 -4.03 21.53
N PRO A 818 -18.64 -4.18 20.22
CA PRO A 818 -19.64 -4.21 19.15
C PRO A 818 -20.86 -5.11 19.40
#